data_AF-A0A4U6XRS6-F1
#
_entry.id   AF-A0A4U6XRS6-F1
#
_cell.length_a   1.000
_cell.length_b   1.000
_cell.length_c   1.000
_cell.angle_alpha   90.00
_cell.angle_beta   90.00
_cell.angle_gamma   90.00
#
_symmetry.space_group_name_H-M   'P 1'
#
loop_
_entity.id
_entity.type
_entity.pdbx_description
1 polymer ?
#
loop_
_entity_poly.entity_id
_entity_poly.type
_entity_poly.pdbx_seq_one_letter_code
_entity_poly.pdbx_strand_id
1 'polypeptide(L)'
;MTVDTPPPSLPDLDLEDDAPGYETIEERCFSAALICLEGHYTIPPMGPQTAARVSSMIAKTLEKTHTFKHVRETLSRNVEIWIWLTKIFGAAIPSLTTRSVGPLSSLNDPEKGVTPQESTALIVKNHHSLKDDLSILNKLMHIARNLLVTSEPEVPQDICAAVHFDQMVYQTIILCVNVTSKGYDGEILDETSRAKLNEITDMYKKLLVTSLQQAHNWTAKNDRNKMSFWYDVLFDEDAQLDDPQEGMGDGSGFRVDVAKTEIQHWLERNSRMCETARKLLTEYSQNKSHKPPGVLAPIAPLAWNWFPEGQIKVRADNYKEGEKVNPKWDPEIQDKFEQDRAYCRVSREIDTWWMRARDANYEGWAVPMPSVDFAKTRTEHCKNNLLNRYTPVMRTEDHHEVVEVDESEQELGPDEAGSVMEVGTLAEEEYAEGYDDMMDDEDIDDDESYGEGPLTGLLTEIPNILDPKQIEALHMIVKSCILDSAGTGLTRAGENLQKTRCRMFLALDCGKSLLREMLVFIAVWEKDEQSLIFQITSQLIEALHHSALVPYAWNSLRIPKDIISPAQTVLLRLVNHIFRSRISNPPQDKKDQERDVKLVMFFFSFFRSRIVPECVALMHLQAQIREDNVDPAEFPVDTWDMERAKDGLAQYLDFLTTASEIAESRKKLIEWEAVYDLITLLNGLEAGVPKKPLVDTIPSRNRPSAPPSDQQSQSSQTTPIVERPYSANESLPPSPPPTSLSDPAHKYPWSGIKGQIFTILATLLQPPPGQSTPGNPDVQTQMVNHNGIVPLLNCCAYDDHNPFAKERVTICLKWLLDGCEAANNFFRELVNLGAPQNLRPPPGGTTVSTIRVDGIQGEVKVQVRSNSAPAGDGEGQEGGGRQHIHDPYGLAEGAAKMNIRSNASSEPFTDDDFM
;
A
#
# COMPACT_ATOMS: atom_id res chain seq x y z
N MET A 1 -77.20 -1.97 -23.44
CA MET A 1 -76.87 -1.15 -22.26
C MET A 1 -75.79 -1.93 -21.53
N THR A 2 -74.53 -1.56 -21.46
CA THR A 2 -73.77 -0.35 -21.74
C THR A 2 -72.37 -0.81 -22.17
N VAL A 3 -71.81 -0.12 -23.15
CA VAL A 3 -70.50 -0.37 -23.74
C VAL A 3 -69.46 0.32 -22.86
N ASP A 4 -68.52 -0.43 -22.29
CA ASP A 4 -67.32 0.12 -21.66
C ASP A 4 -66.20 0.18 -22.71
N THR A 5 -66.00 1.37 -23.26
CA THR A 5 -64.82 1.75 -24.03
C THR A 5 -63.63 1.95 -23.09
N PRO A 6 -62.44 1.38 -23.37
CA PRO A 6 -61.21 1.73 -22.66
C PRO A 6 -60.79 3.17 -22.99
N PRO A 7 -60.02 3.83 -22.10
CA PRO A 7 -59.54 5.20 -22.34
C PRO A 7 -58.61 5.23 -23.56
N PRO A 8 -58.53 6.35 -24.30
CA PRO A 8 -57.69 6.46 -25.47
C PRO A 8 -56.22 6.32 -25.04
N SER A 9 -55.55 5.31 -25.56
CA SER A 9 -54.09 5.26 -25.59
C SER A 9 -53.60 6.52 -26.32
N LEU A 10 -52.67 7.26 -25.69
CA LEU A 10 -51.87 8.25 -26.38
C LEU A 10 -51.23 7.57 -27.59
N PRO A 11 -51.22 8.20 -28.78
CA PRO A 11 -50.59 7.60 -29.94
C PRO A 11 -49.12 7.35 -29.60
N ASP A 12 -48.67 6.11 -29.73
CA ASP A 12 -47.26 5.80 -29.91
C ASP A 12 -46.79 6.65 -31.07
N LEU A 13 -46.07 7.73 -30.75
CA LEU A 13 -45.28 8.45 -31.72
C LEU A 13 -44.07 7.56 -31.98
N ASP A 14 -44.27 6.57 -32.85
CA ASP A 14 -43.20 6.03 -33.67
C ASP A 14 -42.59 7.22 -34.41
N LEU A 15 -41.57 7.81 -33.79
CA LEU A 15 -40.69 8.78 -34.45
C LEU A 15 -39.94 7.99 -35.51
N GLU A 16 -40.39 8.13 -36.75
CA GLU A 16 -39.61 7.74 -37.92
C GLU A 16 -38.22 8.39 -37.81
N ASP A 17 -37.22 7.54 -37.62
CA ASP A 17 -35.86 7.85 -37.15
C ASP A 17 -34.95 8.46 -38.25
N ASP A 18 -35.52 9.18 -39.25
CA ASP A 18 -34.78 9.56 -40.46
C ASP A 18 -35.16 10.93 -41.08
N ALA A 19 -35.69 11.88 -40.29
CA ALA A 19 -35.88 13.27 -40.75
C ALA A 19 -34.69 14.17 -40.34
N PRO A 20 -33.91 14.73 -41.29
CA PRO A 20 -32.75 15.55 -40.96
C PRO A 20 -33.20 16.93 -40.43
N GLY A 21 -32.91 17.22 -39.15
CA GLY A 21 -32.85 18.59 -38.64
C GLY A 21 -33.84 19.03 -37.55
N TYR A 22 -34.59 18.14 -36.91
CA TYR A 22 -35.38 18.51 -35.71
C TYR A 22 -34.56 18.35 -34.42
N GLU A 23 -34.03 19.46 -33.92
CA GLU A 23 -33.45 19.54 -32.56
C GLU A 23 -34.52 19.20 -31.52
N THR A 24 -34.21 18.28 -30.61
CA THR A 24 -35.12 17.86 -29.53
C THR A 24 -35.36 18.98 -28.52
N ILE A 25 -36.44 18.87 -27.73
CA ILE A 25 -36.75 19.87 -26.69
C ILE A 25 -35.64 19.88 -25.63
N GLU A 26 -35.11 18.71 -25.30
CA GLU A 26 -33.99 18.51 -24.38
C GLU A 26 -32.73 19.25 -24.86
N GLU A 27 -32.34 19.05 -26.12
CA GLU A 27 -31.18 19.74 -26.72
C GLU A 27 -31.40 21.25 -26.70
N ARG A 28 -32.54 21.74 -27.19
CA ARG A 28 -32.83 23.17 -27.25
C ARG A 28 -32.80 23.83 -25.88
N CYS A 29 -33.40 23.18 -24.88
CA CYS A 29 -33.42 23.70 -23.52
C CYS A 29 -32.00 23.72 -22.94
N PHE A 30 -31.24 22.65 -23.09
CA PHE A 30 -29.89 22.60 -22.53
C PHE A 30 -28.96 23.59 -23.24
N SER A 31 -28.95 23.63 -24.57
CA SER A 31 -28.18 24.59 -25.37
C SER A 31 -28.50 26.04 -25.00
N ALA A 32 -29.77 26.40 -24.80
CA ALA A 32 -30.16 27.74 -24.35
C ALA A 32 -29.59 28.09 -22.97
N ALA A 33 -29.52 27.13 -22.04
CA ALA A 33 -28.89 27.33 -20.75
C ALA A 33 -27.37 27.48 -20.87
N LEU A 34 -26.72 26.66 -21.70
CA LEU A 34 -25.27 26.71 -21.93
C LEU A 34 -24.83 28.03 -22.58
N ILE A 35 -25.58 28.55 -23.55
CA ILE A 35 -25.31 29.87 -24.16
C ILE A 35 -25.34 30.98 -23.09
N CYS A 36 -26.33 30.94 -22.20
CA CYS A 36 -26.42 31.91 -21.11
C CYS A 36 -25.23 31.79 -20.13
N LEU A 37 -24.76 30.57 -19.86
CA LEU A 37 -23.63 30.31 -18.96
C LEU A 37 -22.29 30.71 -19.55
N GLU A 38 -22.06 30.49 -20.85
CA GLU A 38 -20.86 30.98 -21.50
C GLU A 38 -20.78 32.51 -21.43
N GLY A 39 -21.91 33.20 -21.63
CA GLY A 39 -22.02 34.64 -21.40
C GLY A 39 -21.71 35.02 -19.95
N HIS A 40 -22.20 34.27 -18.96
CA HIS A 40 -21.95 34.58 -17.54
C HIS A 40 -20.47 34.68 -17.17
N TYR A 41 -19.61 33.88 -17.81
CA TYR A 41 -18.16 33.87 -17.54
C TYR A 41 -17.34 34.79 -18.47
N THR A 42 -17.90 35.28 -19.57
CA THR A 42 -17.18 36.06 -20.60
C THR A 42 -17.60 37.52 -20.67
N ILE A 43 -18.82 37.85 -20.23
CA ILE A 43 -19.38 39.20 -20.19
C ILE A 43 -19.93 39.47 -18.77
N PRO A 44 -20.49 40.67 -18.45
CA PRO A 44 -21.00 40.93 -17.11
C PRO A 44 -21.96 39.83 -16.62
N PRO A 45 -21.86 39.40 -15.35
CA PRO A 45 -22.64 38.29 -14.82
C PRO A 45 -24.14 38.46 -15.04
N MET A 46 -24.80 37.35 -15.36
CA MET A 46 -26.25 37.31 -15.50
C MET A 46 -26.97 37.86 -14.24
N GLY A 47 -28.04 38.62 -14.46
CA GLY A 47 -28.92 39.06 -13.38
C GLY A 47 -29.64 37.89 -12.68
N PRO A 48 -30.10 38.07 -11.43
CA PRO A 48 -30.57 36.99 -10.56
C PRO A 48 -31.77 36.20 -11.11
N GLN A 49 -32.67 36.85 -11.85
CA GLN A 49 -33.83 36.17 -12.46
C GLN A 49 -33.41 35.22 -13.60
N THR A 50 -32.46 35.65 -14.42
CA THR A 50 -31.90 34.82 -15.51
C THR A 50 -31.10 33.68 -14.90
N ALA A 51 -30.24 33.97 -13.92
CA ALA A 51 -29.44 32.96 -13.21
C ALA A 51 -30.34 31.88 -12.58
N ALA A 52 -31.44 32.26 -11.92
CA ALA A 52 -32.40 31.31 -11.34
C ALA A 52 -33.07 30.42 -12.40
N ARG A 53 -33.46 30.99 -13.55
CA ARG A 53 -34.05 30.22 -14.67
C ARG A 53 -33.04 29.25 -15.28
N VAL A 54 -31.83 29.71 -15.56
CA VAL A 54 -30.74 28.88 -16.10
C VAL A 54 -30.42 27.75 -15.13
N SER A 55 -30.26 28.04 -13.84
CA SER A 55 -30.02 27.03 -12.80
C SER A 55 -31.14 25.97 -12.76
N SER A 56 -32.41 26.39 -12.88
CA SER A 56 -33.54 25.46 -12.98
C SER A 56 -33.47 24.57 -14.24
N MET A 57 -33.07 25.12 -15.38
CA MET A 57 -32.92 24.35 -16.63
C MET A 57 -31.78 23.32 -16.54
N ILE A 58 -30.64 23.71 -15.94
CA ILE A 58 -29.53 22.80 -15.66
C ILE A 58 -29.95 21.69 -14.71
N ALA A 59 -30.66 22.02 -13.62
CA ALA A 59 -31.14 21.04 -12.65
C ALA A 59 -32.09 20.01 -13.29
N LYS A 60 -33.03 20.45 -14.13
CA LYS A 60 -33.93 19.55 -14.88
C LYS A 60 -33.16 18.68 -15.88
N THR A 61 -32.16 19.23 -16.55
CA THR A 61 -31.33 18.46 -17.49
C THR A 61 -30.52 17.40 -16.75
N LEU A 62 -29.97 17.73 -15.58
CA LEU A 62 -29.27 16.77 -14.72
C LEU A 62 -30.19 15.62 -14.28
N GLU A 63 -31.40 15.93 -13.79
CA GLU A 63 -32.39 14.91 -13.41
C GLU A 63 -32.75 14.00 -14.59
N LYS A 64 -32.97 14.58 -15.77
CA LYS A 64 -33.28 13.82 -16.98
C LYS A 64 -32.12 12.93 -17.44
N THR A 65 -30.88 13.44 -17.45
CA THR A 65 -29.70 12.67 -17.86
C THR A 65 -29.38 11.54 -16.87
N HIS A 66 -29.67 11.73 -15.59
CA HIS A 66 -29.57 10.66 -14.59
C HIS A 66 -30.59 9.55 -14.86
N THR A 67 -31.84 9.91 -15.17
CA THR A 67 -32.97 8.97 -15.19
C THR A 67 -33.16 8.29 -16.55
N PHE A 68 -33.06 9.04 -17.65
CA PHE A 68 -33.51 8.59 -18.96
C PHE A 68 -32.34 8.33 -19.91
N LYS A 69 -32.22 7.06 -20.34
CA LYS A 69 -31.19 6.62 -21.31
C LYS A 69 -31.25 7.41 -22.63
N HIS A 70 -32.43 7.57 -23.22
CA HIS A 70 -32.57 8.27 -24.51
C HIS A 70 -32.08 9.72 -24.43
N VAL A 71 -32.33 10.43 -23.32
CA VAL A 71 -31.83 11.80 -23.12
C VAL A 71 -30.30 11.84 -23.12
N ARG A 72 -29.65 10.87 -22.46
CA ARG A 72 -28.18 10.77 -22.51
C ARG A 72 -27.71 10.52 -23.94
N GLU A 73 -28.32 9.58 -24.65
CA GLU A 73 -27.94 9.23 -26.03
C GLU A 73 -28.11 10.41 -26.99
N THR A 74 -29.20 11.17 -26.89
CA THR A 74 -29.41 12.38 -27.70
C THR A 74 -28.39 13.46 -27.39
N LEU A 75 -28.26 13.88 -26.12
CA LEU A 75 -27.39 15.01 -25.75
C LEU A 75 -25.90 14.69 -25.95
N SER A 76 -25.50 13.43 -25.74
CA SER A 76 -24.10 12.99 -25.85
C SER A 76 -23.58 12.97 -27.29
N ARG A 77 -24.45 12.81 -28.29
CA ARG A 77 -24.10 12.85 -29.73
C ARG A 77 -24.08 14.26 -30.30
N ASN A 78 -24.53 15.26 -29.54
CA ASN A 78 -24.56 16.64 -29.99
C ASN A 78 -23.22 17.34 -29.74
N VAL A 79 -22.47 17.60 -30.81
CA VAL A 79 -21.14 18.23 -30.77
C VAL A 79 -21.18 19.64 -30.18
N GLU A 80 -22.26 20.41 -30.40
CA GLU A 80 -22.37 21.80 -29.88
C GLU A 80 -22.39 21.83 -28.36
N ILE A 81 -23.08 20.88 -27.73
CA ILE A 81 -23.16 20.76 -26.27
C ILE A 81 -21.77 20.57 -25.67
N TRP A 82 -20.94 19.69 -26.25
CA TRP A 82 -19.58 19.45 -25.79
C TRP A 82 -18.67 20.67 -25.98
N ILE A 83 -18.80 21.40 -27.10
CA ILE A 83 -18.05 22.64 -27.32
C ILE A 83 -18.46 23.70 -26.30
N TRP A 84 -19.75 23.87 -26.04
CA TRP A 84 -20.23 24.82 -25.04
C TRP A 84 -19.72 24.48 -23.64
N LEU A 85 -19.79 23.21 -23.22
CA LEU A 85 -19.23 22.75 -21.95
C LEU A 85 -17.74 23.10 -21.86
N THR A 86 -16.96 22.83 -22.91
CA THR A 86 -15.53 23.16 -22.96
C THR A 86 -15.29 24.65 -22.77
N LYS A 87 -16.04 25.51 -23.48
CA LYS A 87 -15.90 26.96 -23.35
C LYS A 87 -16.27 27.48 -21.97
N ILE A 88 -17.35 26.95 -21.38
CA ILE A 88 -17.80 27.34 -20.04
C ILE A 88 -16.72 27.03 -19.01
N PHE A 89 -16.19 25.80 -19.00
CA PHE A 89 -15.12 25.43 -18.07
C PHE A 89 -13.83 26.22 -18.36
N GLY A 90 -13.46 26.40 -19.62
CA GLY A 90 -12.30 27.19 -20.02
C GLY A 90 -12.37 28.67 -19.57
N ALA A 91 -13.57 29.25 -19.50
CA ALA A 91 -13.77 30.60 -18.95
C ALA A 91 -13.91 30.63 -17.42
N ALA A 92 -14.51 29.59 -16.83
CA ALA A 92 -14.77 29.50 -15.39
C ALA A 92 -13.51 29.20 -14.58
N ILE A 93 -12.62 28.33 -15.06
CA ILE A 93 -11.41 27.90 -14.32
C ILE A 93 -10.49 29.10 -13.98
N PRO A 94 -10.12 30.00 -14.92
CA PRO A 94 -9.32 31.19 -14.57
C PRO A 94 -10.04 32.13 -13.60
N SER A 95 -11.36 32.26 -13.73
CA SER A 95 -12.21 33.09 -12.86
C SER A 95 -12.28 32.56 -11.43
N LEU A 96 -12.41 31.24 -11.26
CA LEU A 96 -12.36 30.57 -9.95
C LEU A 96 -10.95 30.68 -9.35
N THR A 97 -9.91 30.41 -10.14
CA THR A 97 -8.50 30.53 -9.71
C THR A 97 -8.20 31.91 -9.14
N THR A 98 -8.61 32.97 -9.85
CA THR A 98 -8.40 34.36 -9.42
C THR A 98 -9.14 34.69 -8.12
N ARG A 99 -10.33 34.12 -7.91
CA ARG A 99 -11.18 34.41 -6.75
C ARG A 99 -10.92 33.52 -5.55
N SER A 100 -10.24 32.39 -5.72
CA SER A 100 -9.92 31.44 -4.65
C SER A 100 -8.45 31.47 -4.28
N VAL A 101 -7.54 31.50 -5.26
CA VAL A 101 -6.09 31.41 -5.02
C VAL A 101 -5.43 32.78 -5.22
N GLY A 102 -5.60 33.40 -6.38
CA GLY A 102 -4.96 34.68 -6.71
C GLY A 102 -4.70 34.82 -8.20
N PRO A 103 -4.16 35.97 -8.67
CA PRO A 103 -3.86 36.19 -10.07
C PRO A 103 -2.91 35.10 -10.61
N LEU A 104 -3.16 34.59 -11.83
CA LEU A 104 -2.27 33.62 -12.48
C LEU A 104 -0.82 34.12 -12.59
N SER A 105 -0.62 35.43 -12.70
CA SER A 105 0.72 36.07 -12.69
C SER A 105 1.47 35.93 -11.37
N SER A 106 0.75 35.74 -10.25
CA SER A 106 1.33 35.52 -8.92
C SER A 106 1.58 34.04 -8.63
N LEU A 107 0.98 33.14 -9.41
CA LEU A 107 1.25 31.69 -9.36
C LEU A 107 2.51 31.30 -10.14
N ASN A 108 2.87 32.09 -11.15
CA ASN A 108 4.06 31.88 -11.99
C ASN A 108 5.32 32.60 -11.47
N ASP A 109 5.28 33.19 -10.27
CA ASP A 109 6.41 33.86 -9.64
C ASP A 109 7.00 32.93 -8.56
N PRO A 110 8.14 32.26 -8.83
CA PRO A 110 8.71 31.23 -7.94
C PRO A 110 9.13 31.78 -6.57
N GLU A 111 9.37 33.10 -6.44
CA GLU A 111 9.73 33.72 -5.16
C GLU A 111 8.51 34.25 -4.38
N LYS A 112 7.31 34.21 -4.97
CA LYS A 112 6.17 35.03 -4.52
C LYS A 112 4.84 34.28 -4.52
N GLY A 113 4.90 32.97 -4.39
CA GLY A 113 3.75 32.08 -4.35
C GLY A 113 2.63 32.59 -3.43
N VAL A 114 1.39 32.29 -3.80
CA VAL A 114 0.22 32.68 -3.02
C VAL A 114 0.25 32.00 -1.66
N THR A 115 0.26 32.81 -0.60
CA THR A 115 0.22 32.31 0.79
C THR A 115 -1.15 31.71 1.13
N PRO A 116 -1.24 30.68 1.98
CA PRO A 116 -2.52 30.13 2.45
C PRO A 116 -3.47 31.20 3.03
N GLN A 117 -2.92 32.24 3.65
CA GLN A 117 -3.66 33.35 4.22
C GLN A 117 -4.31 34.25 3.14
N GLU A 118 -3.62 34.52 2.03
CA GLU A 118 -4.17 35.30 0.91
C GLU A 118 -5.30 34.56 0.20
N SER A 119 -5.11 33.27 -0.06
CA SER A 119 -6.13 32.39 -0.63
C SER A 119 -7.39 32.36 0.25
N THR A 120 -7.21 32.19 1.57
CA THR A 120 -8.29 32.24 2.57
C THR A 120 -9.06 33.56 2.52
N ALA A 121 -8.35 34.69 2.47
CA ALA A 121 -8.98 36.01 2.39
C ALA A 121 -9.79 36.19 1.10
N LEU A 122 -9.30 35.69 -0.03
CA LEU A 122 -9.99 35.73 -1.32
C LEU A 122 -11.25 34.87 -1.32
N ILE A 123 -11.20 33.66 -0.78
CA ILE A 123 -12.36 32.76 -0.65
C ILE A 123 -13.46 33.43 0.19
N VAL A 124 -13.11 33.97 1.37
CA VAL A 124 -14.06 34.63 2.26
C VAL A 124 -14.67 35.88 1.60
N LYS A 125 -13.87 36.66 0.89
CA LYS A 125 -14.30 37.87 0.16
C LYS A 125 -15.29 37.54 -0.97
N ASN A 126 -15.03 36.46 -1.72
CA ASN A 126 -15.79 36.10 -2.92
C ASN A 126 -16.84 35.01 -2.68
N HIS A 127 -17.06 34.60 -1.42
CA HIS A 127 -17.88 33.45 -0.99
C HIS A 127 -19.17 33.27 -1.78
N HIS A 128 -20.03 34.29 -1.85
CA HIS A 128 -21.34 34.15 -2.50
C HIS A 128 -21.23 33.81 -3.99
N SER A 129 -20.32 34.47 -4.71
CA SER A 129 -20.10 34.22 -6.13
C SER A 129 -19.45 32.86 -6.39
N LEU A 130 -18.51 32.45 -5.55
CA LEU A 130 -17.85 31.14 -5.64
C LEU A 130 -18.86 30.02 -5.41
N LYS A 131 -19.72 30.17 -4.41
CA LYS A 131 -20.79 29.22 -4.09
C LYS A 131 -21.75 29.03 -5.26
N ASP A 132 -22.19 30.10 -5.90
CA ASP A 132 -23.12 30.01 -7.03
C ASP A 132 -22.46 29.31 -8.24
N ASP A 133 -21.22 29.69 -8.56
CA ASP A 133 -20.46 29.11 -9.68
C ASP A 133 -20.13 27.64 -9.47
N LEU A 134 -19.56 27.28 -8.32
CA LEU A 134 -19.21 25.89 -7.98
C LEU A 134 -20.45 24.99 -8.00
N SER A 135 -21.61 25.50 -7.57
CA SER A 135 -22.88 24.76 -7.59
C SER A 135 -23.32 24.44 -9.02
N ILE A 136 -23.21 25.41 -9.94
CA ILE A 136 -23.57 25.22 -11.34
C ILE A 136 -22.57 24.32 -12.05
N LEU A 137 -21.27 24.57 -11.88
CA LEU A 137 -20.19 23.80 -12.51
C LEU A 137 -20.23 22.33 -12.06
N ASN A 138 -20.48 22.06 -10.79
CA ASN A 138 -20.65 20.69 -10.32
C ASN A 138 -21.83 19.98 -11.00
N LYS A 139 -22.96 20.68 -11.22
CA LYS A 139 -24.10 20.10 -11.97
C LYS A 139 -23.76 19.85 -13.44
N LEU A 140 -23.03 20.77 -14.09
CA LEU A 140 -22.55 20.57 -15.46
C LEU A 140 -21.59 19.38 -15.57
N MET A 141 -20.67 19.23 -14.61
CA MET A 141 -19.75 18.09 -14.56
C MET A 141 -20.50 16.77 -14.37
N HIS A 142 -21.53 16.74 -13.52
CA HIS A 142 -22.40 15.56 -13.41
C HIS A 142 -23.13 15.24 -14.71
N ILE A 143 -23.64 16.25 -15.42
CA ILE A 143 -24.26 16.05 -16.74
C ILE A 143 -23.23 15.46 -17.70
N ALA A 144 -22.05 16.07 -17.84
CA ALA A 144 -20.98 15.59 -18.72
C ALA A 144 -20.57 14.14 -18.41
N ARG A 145 -20.41 13.80 -17.12
CA ARG A 145 -20.19 12.42 -16.66
C ARG A 145 -21.30 11.48 -17.10
N ASN A 146 -22.57 11.89 -16.96
CA ASN A 146 -23.70 11.07 -17.38
C ASN A 146 -23.70 10.86 -18.89
N LEU A 147 -23.33 11.86 -19.70
CA LEU A 147 -23.30 11.76 -21.17
C LEU A 147 -22.32 10.70 -21.70
N LEU A 148 -21.39 10.22 -20.88
CA LEU A 148 -20.47 9.12 -21.21
C LEU A 148 -21.05 7.73 -20.91
N VAL A 149 -22.23 7.65 -20.30
CA VAL A 149 -22.90 6.39 -19.95
C VAL A 149 -24.00 6.10 -20.96
N THR A 150 -23.60 5.59 -22.12
CA THR A 150 -24.45 5.27 -23.28
C THR A 150 -24.24 3.82 -23.74
N SER A 151 -25.02 3.37 -24.73
CA SER A 151 -24.85 2.05 -25.36
C SER A 151 -23.58 1.95 -26.22
N GLU A 152 -23.19 3.04 -26.88
CA GLU A 152 -21.95 3.21 -27.65
C GLU A 152 -21.07 4.28 -26.98
N PRO A 153 -20.37 3.96 -25.87
CA PRO A 153 -19.62 4.94 -25.08
C PRO A 153 -18.45 5.58 -25.85
N GLU A 154 -17.89 4.89 -26.85
CA GLU A 154 -16.81 5.40 -27.69
C GLU A 154 -17.20 6.68 -28.46
N VAL A 155 -18.48 6.85 -28.82
CA VAL A 155 -18.96 8.02 -29.57
C VAL A 155 -18.80 9.30 -28.76
N PRO A 156 -19.41 9.45 -27.56
CA PRO A 156 -19.21 10.64 -26.76
C PRO A 156 -17.81 10.75 -26.15
N GLN A 157 -17.10 9.63 -25.91
CA GLN A 157 -15.69 9.67 -25.49
C GLN A 157 -14.79 10.34 -26.54
N ASP A 158 -14.97 9.99 -27.81
CA ASP A 158 -14.20 10.57 -28.92
C ASP A 158 -14.59 12.04 -29.16
N ILE A 159 -15.89 12.39 -29.08
CA ILE A 159 -16.31 13.79 -29.20
C ILE A 159 -15.76 14.62 -28.04
N CYS A 160 -15.80 14.10 -26.81
CA CYS A 160 -15.20 14.74 -25.62
C CYS A 160 -13.71 15.05 -25.84
N ALA A 161 -12.95 14.07 -26.37
CA ALA A 161 -11.54 14.25 -26.71
C ALA A 161 -11.32 15.22 -27.89
N ALA A 162 -12.19 15.18 -28.92
CA ALA A 162 -12.09 16.07 -30.08
C ALA A 162 -12.22 17.55 -29.72
N VAL A 163 -13.04 17.86 -28.71
CA VAL A 163 -13.29 19.23 -28.25
C VAL A 163 -12.39 19.64 -27.09
N HIS A 164 -11.51 18.76 -26.57
CA HIS A 164 -10.68 18.99 -25.38
C HIS A 164 -11.48 19.18 -24.07
N PHE A 165 -12.66 18.57 -23.94
CA PHE A 165 -13.38 18.64 -22.67
C PHE A 165 -12.67 17.81 -21.58
N ASP A 166 -12.01 16.71 -21.95
CA ASP A 166 -11.13 15.91 -21.09
C ASP A 166 -10.00 16.77 -20.47
N GLN A 167 -9.40 17.65 -21.27
CA GLN A 167 -8.40 18.60 -20.78
C GLN A 167 -8.99 19.62 -19.81
N MET A 168 -10.24 20.06 -20.02
CA MET A 168 -10.94 20.92 -19.06
C MET A 168 -11.26 20.20 -17.75
N VAL A 169 -11.56 18.90 -17.79
CA VAL A 169 -11.73 18.06 -16.60
C VAL A 169 -10.41 17.96 -15.83
N TYR A 170 -9.29 17.70 -16.52
CA TYR A 170 -7.96 17.66 -15.93
C TYR A 170 -7.58 19.00 -15.26
N GLN A 171 -7.77 20.13 -15.95
CA GLN A 171 -7.54 21.47 -15.37
C GLN A 171 -8.47 21.78 -14.18
N THR A 172 -9.69 21.25 -14.18
CA THR A 172 -10.61 21.36 -13.03
C THR A 172 -10.09 20.57 -11.83
N ILE A 173 -9.53 19.38 -12.05
CA ILE A 173 -8.90 18.56 -10.99
C ILE A 173 -7.71 19.33 -10.38
N ILE A 174 -6.82 19.91 -11.21
CA ILE A 174 -5.71 20.77 -10.76
C ILE A 174 -6.20 21.89 -9.85
N LEU A 175 -7.19 22.67 -10.32
CA LEU A 175 -7.74 23.76 -9.53
C LEU A 175 -8.31 23.27 -8.18
N CYS A 176 -9.07 22.19 -8.20
CA CYS A 176 -9.65 21.61 -6.98
C CYS A 176 -8.58 21.17 -5.99
N VAL A 177 -7.53 20.47 -6.45
CA VAL A 177 -6.41 20.03 -5.60
C VAL A 177 -5.69 21.24 -5.03
N ASN A 178 -5.29 22.20 -5.86
CA ASN A 178 -4.57 23.41 -5.43
C ASN A 178 -5.32 24.25 -4.40
N VAL A 179 -6.67 24.28 -4.49
CA VAL A 179 -7.48 24.96 -3.48
C VAL A 179 -7.57 24.12 -2.21
N THR A 180 -7.62 22.79 -2.28
CA THR A 180 -7.94 21.95 -1.11
C THR A 180 -6.74 21.39 -0.36
N SER A 181 -5.56 21.28 -0.98
CA SER A 181 -4.34 20.72 -0.36
C SER A 181 -3.66 21.68 0.62
N LYS A 182 -3.77 23.00 0.42
CA LYS A 182 -2.98 24.04 1.13
C LYS A 182 -3.28 24.25 2.63
N GLY A 183 -3.92 23.30 3.32
CA GLY A 183 -4.06 23.31 4.79
C GLY A 183 -4.45 24.67 5.38
N TYR A 184 -5.50 25.31 4.86
CA TYR A 184 -5.85 26.67 5.29
C TYR A 184 -6.17 26.72 6.78
N ASP A 185 -5.27 27.32 7.55
CA ASP A 185 -5.41 27.46 8.99
C ASP A 185 -6.61 28.35 9.35
N GLY A 186 -7.71 27.69 9.70
CA GLY A 186 -8.94 28.32 10.16
C GLY A 186 -8.90 28.73 11.63
N GLU A 187 -7.85 28.42 12.39
CA GLU A 187 -7.77 28.73 13.83
C GLU A 187 -7.68 30.24 14.08
N ILE A 188 -7.05 30.98 13.17
CA ILE A 188 -6.89 32.45 13.23
C ILE A 188 -8.17 33.19 12.76
N LEU A 189 -9.12 32.50 12.11
CA LEU A 189 -10.35 33.10 11.57
C LEU A 189 -11.47 33.20 12.62
N ASP A 190 -12.34 34.20 12.46
CA ASP A 190 -13.62 34.23 13.17
C ASP A 190 -14.55 33.12 12.66
N GLU A 191 -15.52 32.73 13.50
CA GLU A 191 -16.42 31.61 13.23
C GLU A 191 -17.20 31.77 11.90
N THR A 192 -17.55 33.00 11.51
CA THR A 192 -18.29 33.23 10.26
C THR A 192 -17.40 33.03 9.04
N SER A 193 -16.16 33.53 9.10
CA SER A 193 -15.18 33.35 8.01
C SER A 193 -14.75 31.90 7.88
N ARG A 194 -14.56 31.19 8.99
CA ARG A 194 -14.28 29.75 9.02
C ARG A 194 -15.41 28.94 8.38
N ALA A 195 -16.67 29.22 8.72
CA ALA A 195 -17.82 28.55 8.11
C ALA A 195 -17.89 28.76 6.58
N LYS A 196 -17.59 29.98 6.10
CA LYS A 196 -17.54 30.29 4.66
C LYS A 196 -16.42 29.54 3.95
N LEU A 197 -15.23 29.49 4.55
CA LEU A 197 -14.08 28.76 4.01
C LEU A 197 -14.42 27.28 3.88
N ASN A 198 -14.90 26.65 4.96
CA ASN A 198 -15.28 25.23 4.97
C ASN A 198 -16.35 24.91 3.91
N GLU A 199 -17.37 25.76 3.77
CA GLU A 199 -18.41 25.56 2.75
C GLU A 199 -17.83 25.55 1.33
N ILE A 200 -16.93 26.48 1.00
CA ILE A 200 -16.31 26.55 -0.34
C ILE A 200 -15.34 25.38 -0.56
N THR A 201 -14.53 25.03 0.45
CA THR A 201 -13.64 23.87 0.41
C THR A 201 -14.43 22.59 0.13
N ASP A 202 -15.55 22.37 0.82
CA ASP A 202 -16.44 21.22 0.59
C ASP A 202 -17.03 21.20 -0.83
N MET A 203 -17.31 22.37 -1.39
CA MET A 203 -17.80 22.47 -2.78
C MET A 203 -16.71 22.12 -3.80
N TYR A 204 -15.46 22.53 -3.56
CA TYR A 204 -14.33 22.10 -4.38
C TYR A 204 -14.08 20.59 -4.26
N LYS A 205 -14.16 20.00 -3.06
CA LYS A 205 -14.09 18.54 -2.87
C LYS A 205 -15.18 17.81 -3.65
N LYS A 206 -16.43 18.31 -3.66
CA LYS A 206 -17.53 17.73 -4.45
C LYS A 206 -17.27 17.81 -5.95
N LEU A 207 -16.75 18.94 -6.43
CA LEU A 207 -16.39 19.12 -7.84
C LEU A 207 -15.22 18.19 -8.22
N LEU A 208 -14.23 18.02 -7.35
CA LEU A 208 -13.10 17.10 -7.54
C LEU A 208 -13.60 15.67 -7.72
N VAL A 209 -14.42 15.17 -6.79
CA VAL A 209 -15.01 13.82 -6.86
C VAL A 209 -15.78 13.62 -8.16
N THR A 210 -16.60 14.60 -8.55
CA THR A 210 -17.39 14.50 -9.78
C THR A 210 -16.52 14.52 -11.04
N SER A 211 -15.43 15.29 -11.03
CA SER A 211 -14.45 15.37 -12.12
C SER A 211 -13.68 14.04 -12.27
N LEU A 212 -13.26 13.43 -11.16
CA LEU A 212 -12.66 12.09 -11.16
C LEU A 212 -13.64 11.03 -11.70
N GLN A 213 -14.91 11.09 -11.30
CA GLN A 213 -15.93 10.17 -11.83
C GLN A 213 -16.17 10.37 -13.33
N GLN A 214 -16.11 11.60 -13.84
CA GLN A 214 -16.13 11.86 -15.28
C GLN A 214 -14.93 11.19 -15.93
N ALA A 215 -13.71 11.43 -15.42
CA ALA A 215 -12.47 10.94 -16.01
C ALA A 215 -12.44 9.41 -16.07
N HIS A 216 -12.95 8.76 -15.02
CA HIS A 216 -13.17 7.31 -15.01
C HIS A 216 -14.08 6.84 -16.15
N ASN A 217 -15.23 7.50 -16.36
CA ASN A 217 -16.15 7.14 -17.45
C ASN A 217 -15.54 7.43 -18.84
N TRP A 218 -14.71 8.46 -18.97
CA TRP A 218 -14.06 8.83 -20.22
C TRP A 218 -12.97 7.84 -20.64
N THR A 219 -12.25 7.29 -19.66
CA THR A 219 -11.20 6.27 -19.87
C THR A 219 -11.74 4.84 -19.89
N ALA A 220 -12.97 4.61 -19.40
CA ALA A 220 -13.57 3.29 -19.31
C ALA A 220 -13.55 2.56 -20.65
N LYS A 221 -12.93 1.36 -20.67
CA LYS A 221 -12.78 0.47 -21.83
C LYS A 221 -12.13 1.11 -23.08
N ASN A 222 -11.46 2.26 -22.95
CA ASN A 222 -10.82 2.95 -24.06
C ASN A 222 -9.31 3.08 -23.83
N ASP A 223 -8.52 2.22 -24.49
CA ASP A 223 -7.06 2.16 -24.27
C ASP A 223 -6.34 3.45 -24.66
N ARG A 224 -6.80 4.16 -25.70
CA ARG A 224 -6.19 5.43 -26.11
C ARG A 224 -6.40 6.49 -25.05
N ASN A 225 -7.63 6.62 -24.54
CA ASN A 225 -7.95 7.60 -23.49
C ASN A 225 -7.25 7.26 -22.18
N LYS A 226 -7.15 5.98 -21.80
CA LYS A 226 -6.32 5.56 -20.65
C LYS A 226 -4.86 5.99 -20.81
N MET A 227 -4.32 5.87 -22.03
CA MET A 227 -2.94 6.30 -22.29
C MET A 227 -2.77 7.80 -22.32
N SER A 228 -3.73 8.53 -22.87
CA SER A 228 -3.75 10.00 -22.81
C SER A 228 -3.84 10.49 -21.37
N PHE A 229 -4.72 9.90 -20.56
CA PHE A 229 -4.85 10.23 -19.14
C PHE A 229 -3.54 10.01 -18.38
N TRP A 230 -2.88 8.85 -18.58
CA TRP A 230 -1.58 8.61 -17.95
C TRP A 230 -0.46 9.49 -18.47
N TYR A 231 -0.50 9.86 -19.75
CA TYR A 231 0.43 10.82 -20.31
C TYR A 231 0.32 12.18 -19.59
N ASP A 232 -0.90 12.68 -19.40
CA ASP A 232 -1.14 13.98 -18.76
C ASP A 232 -0.88 13.96 -17.24
N VAL A 233 -1.09 12.83 -16.58
CA VAL A 233 -1.02 12.71 -15.11
C VAL A 233 0.37 12.31 -14.60
N LEU A 234 1.11 11.47 -15.32
CA LEU A 234 2.37 10.91 -14.82
C LEU A 234 3.61 11.66 -15.30
N PHE A 235 3.51 12.45 -16.38
CA PHE A 235 4.63 13.25 -16.91
C PHE A 235 4.47 14.71 -16.50
N ASP A 236 4.50 14.96 -15.20
CA ASP A 236 4.47 16.31 -14.63
C ASP A 236 5.80 17.04 -14.91
N GLU A 237 5.73 18.22 -15.53
CA GLU A 237 6.90 19.01 -15.92
C GLU A 237 7.49 19.77 -14.72
N ASP A 238 6.67 20.10 -13.72
CA ASP A 238 7.10 20.83 -12.53
C ASP A 238 7.88 19.92 -11.57
N ALA A 239 7.60 18.61 -11.58
CA ALA A 239 8.33 17.61 -10.80
C ALA A 239 9.78 17.38 -11.26
N GLN A 240 10.17 17.89 -12.43
CA GLN A 240 11.54 17.75 -12.98
C GLN A 240 12.47 18.91 -12.58
N LEU A 241 11.95 19.99 -12.00
CA LEU A 241 12.70 21.24 -11.78
C LEU A 241 13.30 21.39 -10.39
N ASP A 242 12.83 20.62 -9.41
CA ASP A 242 13.13 20.85 -7.99
C ASP A 242 14.38 20.13 -7.45
N ASP A 243 15.12 19.38 -8.26
CA ASP A 243 16.37 18.76 -7.78
C ASP A 243 17.55 18.83 -8.76
N PRO A 244 18.41 19.86 -8.65
CA PRO A 244 19.70 19.91 -9.34
C PRO A 244 20.80 19.05 -8.68
N GLN A 245 20.55 18.47 -7.50
CA GLN A 245 21.54 17.78 -6.68
C GLN A 245 21.45 16.24 -6.80
N GLU A 246 20.29 15.68 -7.16
CA GLU A 246 20.13 14.27 -7.52
C GLU A 246 20.25 14.02 -9.05
N GLY A 247 21.46 14.24 -9.58
CA GLY A 247 21.87 13.66 -10.87
C GLY A 247 22.04 12.14 -10.84
N MET A 248 21.90 11.53 -9.65
CA MET A 248 21.66 10.11 -9.47
C MET A 248 20.15 9.92 -9.39
N GLY A 249 19.50 9.50 -10.49
CA GLY A 249 18.14 8.96 -10.37
C GLY A 249 18.11 7.76 -9.40
N ASP A 250 16.99 7.04 -9.33
CA ASP A 250 16.83 5.78 -8.58
C ASP A 250 17.79 4.61 -9.00
N GLY A 251 18.96 4.91 -9.58
CA GLY A 251 19.90 4.01 -10.21
C GLY A 251 19.38 3.39 -11.51
N SER A 252 18.11 3.62 -11.87
CA SER A 252 17.49 2.86 -12.97
C SER A 252 17.93 3.32 -14.35
N GLY A 253 18.45 4.55 -14.47
CA GLY A 253 18.79 5.18 -15.76
C GLY A 253 17.58 5.29 -16.70
N PHE A 254 16.38 5.52 -16.16
CA PHE A 254 15.16 5.77 -16.91
C PHE A 254 15.13 7.20 -17.45
N ARG A 255 14.85 7.35 -18.75
CA ARG A 255 14.84 8.67 -19.41
C ARG A 255 13.41 9.15 -19.65
N VAL A 256 12.89 9.94 -18.72
CA VAL A 256 11.51 10.45 -18.72
C VAL A 256 11.16 11.15 -20.04
N ASP A 257 12.01 12.06 -20.53
CA ASP A 257 11.74 12.82 -21.76
C ASP A 257 11.64 11.93 -23.01
N VAL A 258 12.47 10.88 -23.06
CA VAL A 258 12.46 9.90 -24.16
C VAL A 258 11.16 9.10 -24.11
N ALA A 259 10.77 8.60 -22.93
CA ALA A 259 9.52 7.88 -22.75
C ALA A 259 8.30 8.77 -23.10
N LYS A 260 8.30 10.03 -22.66
CA LYS A 260 7.26 11.04 -22.97
C LYS A 260 7.09 11.18 -24.48
N THR A 261 8.19 11.39 -25.20
CA THR A 261 8.20 11.50 -26.67
C THR A 261 7.66 10.24 -27.35
N GLU A 262 8.12 9.05 -26.93
CA GLU A 262 7.68 7.77 -27.50
C GLU A 262 6.18 7.53 -27.31
N ILE A 263 5.64 7.84 -26.13
CA ILE A 263 4.21 7.71 -25.83
C ILE A 263 3.40 8.74 -26.62
N GLN A 264 3.89 9.98 -26.75
CA GLN A 264 3.25 10.97 -27.60
C GLN A 264 3.16 10.48 -29.04
N HIS A 265 4.25 9.92 -29.59
CA HIS A 265 4.24 9.29 -30.90
C HIS A 265 3.25 8.13 -30.98
N TRP A 266 3.12 7.30 -29.95
CA TRP A 266 2.11 6.25 -29.88
C TRP A 266 0.67 6.83 -29.90
N LEU A 267 0.38 7.90 -29.17
CA LEU A 267 -0.92 8.59 -29.16
C LEU A 267 -1.27 9.20 -30.53
N GLU A 268 -0.27 9.71 -31.25
CA GLU A 268 -0.43 10.20 -32.62
C GLU A 268 -0.72 9.07 -33.61
N ARG A 269 0.00 7.95 -33.51
CA ARG A 269 -0.22 6.75 -34.35
C ARG A 269 -1.58 6.10 -34.09
N ASN A 270 -2.09 6.19 -32.87
CA ASN A 270 -3.38 5.66 -32.44
C ASN A 270 -4.47 6.74 -32.33
N SER A 271 -4.44 7.76 -33.20
CA SER A 271 -5.35 8.92 -33.16
C SER A 271 -6.67 8.75 -33.94
N ARG A 272 -7.03 7.53 -34.37
CA ARG A 272 -8.26 7.28 -35.14
C ARG A 272 -9.49 7.16 -34.23
N MET A 273 -10.55 7.88 -34.57
CA MET A 273 -11.84 7.85 -33.87
C MET A 273 -12.80 6.81 -34.45
N CYS A 274 -13.84 6.45 -33.68
CA CYS A 274 -14.96 5.67 -34.17
C CYS A 274 -15.70 6.39 -35.31
N GLU A 275 -16.28 5.59 -36.21
CA GLU A 275 -16.86 6.12 -37.45
C GLU A 275 -18.04 7.08 -37.19
N THR A 276 -18.83 6.81 -36.16
CA THR A 276 -20.00 7.63 -35.80
C THR A 276 -19.57 9.00 -35.28
N ALA A 277 -18.61 9.08 -34.35
CA ALA A 277 -18.06 10.37 -33.90
C ALA A 277 -17.45 11.15 -35.06
N ARG A 278 -16.69 10.48 -35.93
CA ARG A 278 -16.09 11.08 -37.13
C ARG A 278 -17.12 11.76 -38.03
N LYS A 279 -18.25 11.08 -38.30
CA LYS A 279 -19.36 11.62 -39.08
C LYS A 279 -19.99 12.84 -38.41
N LEU A 280 -20.29 12.76 -37.11
CA LEU A 280 -20.89 13.86 -36.35
C LEU A 280 -20.00 15.11 -36.32
N LEU A 281 -18.69 14.92 -36.10
CA LEU A 281 -17.70 16.02 -36.10
C LEU A 281 -17.55 16.65 -37.49
N THR A 282 -17.54 15.82 -38.55
CA THR A 282 -17.47 16.28 -39.94
C THR A 282 -18.71 17.08 -40.32
N GLU A 283 -19.90 16.57 -40.00
CA GLU A 283 -21.18 17.24 -40.24
C GLU A 283 -21.23 18.59 -39.51
N TYR A 284 -20.83 18.63 -38.24
CA TYR A 284 -20.74 19.87 -37.48
C TYR A 284 -19.80 20.88 -38.14
N SER A 285 -18.58 20.43 -38.47
CA SER A 285 -17.54 21.27 -39.08
C SER A 285 -17.98 21.85 -40.42
N GLN A 286 -18.69 21.09 -41.25
CA GLN A 286 -19.14 21.52 -42.58
C GLN A 286 -20.40 22.38 -42.54
N ASN A 287 -21.37 22.02 -41.68
CA ASN A 287 -22.73 22.55 -41.79
C ASN A 287 -23.13 23.51 -40.67
N LYS A 288 -22.52 23.44 -39.48
CA LYS A 288 -22.98 24.16 -38.28
C LYS A 288 -21.95 25.12 -37.67
N SER A 289 -20.65 24.90 -37.93
CA SER A 289 -19.52 25.69 -37.42
C SER A 289 -19.56 27.20 -37.71
N HIS A 290 -20.38 27.64 -38.68
CA HIS A 290 -20.55 29.05 -39.05
C HIS A 290 -21.37 29.86 -38.04
N LYS A 291 -22.02 29.21 -37.06
CA LYS A 291 -22.77 29.83 -35.96
C LYS A 291 -22.15 29.47 -34.61
N PRO A 292 -22.41 30.24 -33.53
CA PRO A 292 -22.03 29.84 -32.18
C PRO A 292 -22.46 28.39 -31.89
N PRO A 293 -21.61 27.55 -31.26
CA PRO A 293 -20.36 27.91 -30.57
C PRO A 293 -19.14 28.13 -31.49
N GLY A 294 -19.27 28.01 -32.81
CA GLY A 294 -18.24 28.39 -33.77
C GLY A 294 -17.39 27.23 -34.25
N VAL A 295 -16.23 27.54 -34.83
CA VAL A 295 -15.37 26.54 -35.48
C VAL A 295 -14.76 25.60 -34.44
N LEU A 296 -14.82 24.30 -34.71
CA LEU A 296 -14.12 23.28 -33.94
C LEU A 296 -12.61 23.46 -34.13
N ALA A 297 -11.87 23.57 -33.04
CA ALA A 297 -10.43 23.79 -33.10
C ALA A 297 -9.72 22.62 -33.84
N PRO A 298 -8.72 22.90 -34.71
CA PRO A 298 -7.92 21.88 -35.40
C PRO A 298 -6.87 21.28 -34.46
N ILE A 299 -7.34 20.57 -33.44
CA ILE A 299 -6.50 19.99 -32.40
C ILE A 299 -5.77 18.74 -32.91
N ALA A 300 -4.46 18.83 -33.11
CA ALA A 300 -3.61 17.68 -33.43
C ALA A 300 -3.40 16.79 -32.18
N PRO A 301 -3.30 15.45 -32.32
CA PRO A 301 -3.35 14.69 -33.57
C PRO A 301 -4.76 14.22 -33.97
N LEU A 302 -5.82 14.60 -33.28
CA LEU A 302 -7.17 14.08 -33.54
C LEU A 302 -7.85 14.74 -34.75
N ALA A 303 -7.50 15.98 -35.08
CA ALA A 303 -8.25 16.80 -36.03
C ALA A 303 -8.35 16.24 -37.46
N TRP A 304 -7.41 15.41 -37.91
CA TRP A 304 -7.49 14.81 -39.25
C TRP A 304 -8.73 13.92 -39.42
N ASN A 305 -9.37 13.48 -38.33
CA ASN A 305 -10.58 12.66 -38.41
C ASN A 305 -11.77 13.44 -39.04
N TRP A 306 -11.90 14.75 -38.82
CA TRP A 306 -13.05 15.55 -39.29
C TRP A 306 -12.69 16.71 -40.22
N PHE A 307 -11.40 17.05 -40.35
CA PHE A 307 -10.94 18.04 -41.34
C PHE A 307 -10.91 17.45 -42.75
N PRO A 308 -11.11 18.28 -43.80
CA PRO A 308 -10.99 17.83 -45.18
C PRO A 308 -9.64 17.17 -45.48
N GLU A 309 -9.67 16.11 -46.30
CA GLU A 309 -8.46 15.37 -46.69
C GLU A 309 -7.38 16.30 -47.24
N GLY A 310 -6.13 16.10 -46.78
CA GLY A 310 -4.96 16.87 -47.20
C GLY A 310 -4.73 18.18 -46.44
N GLN A 311 -5.63 18.62 -45.55
CA GLN A 311 -5.40 19.83 -44.74
C GLN A 311 -4.55 19.59 -43.49
N ILE A 312 -4.62 18.39 -42.92
CA ILE A 312 -3.88 18.01 -41.71
C ILE A 312 -3.02 16.78 -42.03
N LYS A 313 -1.76 16.79 -41.60
CA LYS A 313 -0.84 15.66 -41.76
C LYS A 313 -1.37 14.46 -40.96
N VAL A 314 -1.75 13.40 -41.64
CA VAL A 314 -2.15 12.14 -41.00
C VAL A 314 -0.88 11.41 -40.54
N ARG A 315 -0.73 11.25 -39.23
CA ARG A 315 0.32 10.43 -38.60
C ARG A 315 -0.23 9.15 -37.97
N ALA A 316 -1.54 8.94 -38.06
CA ALA A 316 -2.19 7.71 -37.62
C ALA A 316 -1.73 6.52 -38.47
N ASP A 317 -1.49 5.39 -37.82
CA ASP A 317 -1.17 4.17 -38.55
C ASP A 317 -2.41 3.65 -39.30
N ASN A 318 -2.20 3.12 -40.51
CA ASN A 318 -3.27 2.59 -41.35
C ASN A 318 -3.02 1.11 -41.67
N TYR A 319 -3.47 0.26 -40.77
CA TYR A 319 -3.29 -1.20 -40.86
C TYR A 319 -4.60 -1.91 -41.15
N LYS A 320 -4.54 -3.04 -41.86
CA LYS A 320 -5.71 -3.89 -42.10
C LYS A 320 -6.04 -4.72 -40.86
N GLU A 321 -7.33 -4.95 -40.60
CA GLU A 321 -7.77 -5.78 -39.48
C GLU A 321 -7.12 -7.17 -39.53
N GLY A 322 -6.59 -7.65 -38.39
CA GLY A 322 -5.87 -8.92 -38.29
C GLY A 322 -4.38 -8.89 -38.70
N GLU A 323 -3.86 -7.77 -39.21
CA GLU A 323 -2.44 -7.62 -39.54
C GLU A 323 -1.56 -7.64 -38.28
N LYS A 324 -0.66 -8.63 -38.19
CA LYS A 324 0.37 -8.72 -37.14
C LYS A 324 1.62 -7.97 -37.57
N VAL A 325 2.23 -7.26 -36.62
CA VAL A 325 3.46 -6.50 -36.85
C VAL A 325 4.54 -7.00 -35.91
N ASN A 326 5.76 -7.14 -36.42
CA ASN A 326 6.91 -7.51 -35.60
C ASN A 326 7.64 -6.22 -35.18
N PRO A 327 7.74 -5.94 -33.87
CA PRO A 327 8.55 -4.83 -33.36
C PRO A 327 9.98 -4.91 -33.87
N LYS A 328 10.47 -3.84 -34.51
CA LYS A 328 11.88 -3.73 -34.92
C LYS A 328 12.46 -2.46 -34.34
N TRP A 329 13.52 -2.60 -33.53
CA TRP A 329 14.35 -1.46 -33.16
C TRP A 329 15.50 -1.34 -34.16
N ASP A 330 15.61 -0.17 -34.80
CA ASP A 330 16.66 0.12 -35.76
C ASP A 330 17.35 1.43 -35.40
N PRO A 331 18.58 1.39 -34.85
CA PRO A 331 19.29 2.59 -34.43
C PRO A 331 19.74 3.48 -35.60
N GLU A 332 19.69 2.98 -36.85
CA GLU A 332 20.09 3.77 -38.03
C GLU A 332 19.00 4.74 -38.51
N ILE A 333 17.75 4.55 -38.07
CA ILE A 333 16.65 5.47 -38.40
C ILE A 333 16.84 6.78 -37.64
N GLN A 334 17.13 7.87 -38.36
CA GLN A 334 17.37 9.19 -37.77
C GLN A 334 16.08 9.91 -37.31
N ASP A 335 14.97 9.71 -38.02
CA ASP A 335 13.69 10.28 -37.62
C ASP A 335 13.10 9.47 -36.46
N LYS A 336 13.03 10.08 -35.27
CA LYS A 336 12.57 9.41 -34.05
C LYS A 336 11.14 8.86 -34.18
N PHE A 337 10.25 9.58 -34.85
CA PHE A 337 8.88 9.10 -35.05
C PHE A 337 8.83 7.87 -35.94
N GLU A 338 9.60 7.84 -37.03
CA GLU A 338 9.69 6.68 -37.90
C GLU A 338 10.36 5.49 -37.20
N GLN A 339 11.33 5.73 -36.32
CA GLN A 339 11.95 4.72 -35.48
C GLN A 339 10.94 4.11 -34.50
N ASP A 340 10.16 4.95 -33.82
CA ASP A 340 9.12 4.51 -32.89
C ASP A 340 7.96 3.81 -33.63
N ARG A 341 7.64 4.28 -34.84
CA ARG A 341 6.69 3.59 -35.73
C ARG A 341 7.21 2.21 -36.11
N ALA A 342 8.50 2.04 -36.42
CA ALA A 342 9.09 0.73 -36.71
C ALA A 342 9.11 -0.19 -35.47
N TYR A 343 9.32 0.37 -34.29
CA TYR A 343 9.22 -0.37 -33.03
C TYR A 343 7.79 -0.82 -32.72
N CYS A 344 6.79 -0.06 -33.19
CA CYS A 344 5.35 -0.34 -33.13
C CYS A 344 4.70 -0.39 -31.75
N ARG A 345 5.43 -0.74 -30.69
CA ARG A 345 4.99 -0.77 -29.29
C ARG A 345 4.84 0.64 -28.72
N VAL A 346 4.37 0.75 -27.47
CA VAL A 346 4.15 2.05 -26.79
C VAL A 346 5.45 2.81 -26.56
N SER A 347 6.44 2.19 -25.92
CA SER A 347 7.72 2.83 -25.60
C SER A 347 8.81 1.79 -25.43
N ARG A 348 9.95 2.01 -26.08
CA ARG A 348 11.16 1.20 -25.88
C ARG A 348 11.82 1.54 -24.56
N GLU A 349 11.81 2.81 -24.16
CA GLU A 349 12.40 3.24 -22.89
C GLU A 349 11.77 2.51 -21.71
N ILE A 350 10.42 2.43 -21.66
CA ILE A 350 9.69 1.69 -20.62
C ILE A 350 9.97 0.18 -20.66
N ASP A 351 10.05 -0.41 -21.86
CA ASP A 351 10.41 -1.83 -21.99
C ASP A 351 11.83 -2.10 -21.48
N THR A 352 12.77 -1.20 -21.77
CA THR A 352 14.18 -1.32 -21.37
C THR A 352 14.36 -1.10 -19.87
N TRP A 353 13.63 -0.15 -19.28
CA TRP A 353 13.55 0.02 -17.84
C TRP A 353 12.98 -1.23 -17.16
N TRP A 354 11.87 -1.77 -17.66
CA TRP A 354 11.23 -2.94 -17.04
C TRP A 354 12.17 -4.15 -16.98
N MET A 355 13.02 -4.35 -17.99
CA MET A 355 14.01 -5.43 -17.99
C MET A 355 15.03 -5.30 -16.85
N ARG A 356 15.33 -4.06 -16.42
CA ARG A 356 16.24 -3.73 -15.30
C ARG A 356 15.51 -3.74 -13.95
N ALA A 357 14.27 -3.24 -13.92
CA ALA A 357 13.51 -3.01 -12.68
C ALA A 357 12.73 -4.23 -12.18
N ARG A 358 12.31 -5.14 -13.07
CA ARG A 358 11.61 -6.37 -12.66
C ARG A 358 12.50 -7.21 -11.74
N ASP A 359 11.88 -8.07 -10.93
CA ASP A 359 12.58 -9.04 -10.09
C ASP A 359 13.76 -9.69 -10.84
N ALA A 360 14.97 -9.60 -10.29
CA ALA A 360 16.18 -10.16 -10.88
C ALA A 360 16.05 -11.67 -11.13
N ASN A 361 15.22 -12.35 -10.31
CA ASN A 361 14.91 -13.76 -10.47
C ASN A 361 13.78 -14.05 -11.46
N TYR A 362 13.30 -13.08 -12.25
CA TYR A 362 12.18 -13.26 -13.17
C TYR A 362 12.40 -14.43 -14.17
N GLU A 363 13.54 -14.48 -14.84
CA GLU A 363 13.84 -15.53 -15.85
C GLU A 363 14.41 -16.82 -15.24
N GLY A 364 15.04 -16.75 -14.07
CA GLY A 364 15.71 -17.86 -13.39
C GLY A 364 16.17 -17.47 -11.99
N TRP A 365 16.99 -18.28 -11.33
CA TRP A 365 17.52 -17.97 -10.00
C TRP A 365 18.90 -17.33 -10.12
N ALA A 366 18.92 -16.03 -10.46
CA ALA A 366 20.14 -15.23 -10.60
C ALA A 366 20.71 -14.81 -9.24
N VAL A 367 19.84 -14.36 -8.33
CA VAL A 367 20.21 -13.93 -6.96
C VAL A 367 19.92 -15.09 -5.99
N PRO A 368 20.91 -15.57 -5.23
CA PRO A 368 20.70 -16.61 -4.22
C PRO A 368 20.12 -16.05 -2.92
N MET A 369 19.60 -16.93 -2.06
CA MET A 369 19.13 -16.55 -0.72
C MET A 369 20.33 -16.19 0.18
N PRO A 370 20.32 -15.05 0.91
CA PRO A 370 21.36 -14.74 1.88
C PRO A 370 21.53 -15.85 2.92
N SER A 371 22.80 -16.18 3.20
CA SER A 371 23.16 -17.26 4.13
C SER A 371 22.86 -16.89 5.58
N VAL A 372 22.79 -17.90 6.44
CA VAL A 372 22.68 -17.71 7.90
C VAL A 372 23.92 -16.99 8.46
N ASP A 373 25.11 -17.26 7.93
CA ASP A 373 26.33 -16.61 8.40
C ASP A 373 26.37 -15.12 8.02
N PHE A 374 25.87 -14.77 6.83
CA PHE A 374 25.64 -13.37 6.48
C PHE A 374 24.65 -12.71 7.46
N ALA A 375 23.54 -13.37 7.78
CA ALA A 375 22.55 -12.86 8.73
C ALA A 375 23.12 -12.64 10.15
N LYS A 376 24.00 -13.53 10.62
CA LYS A 376 24.74 -13.36 11.89
C LYS A 376 25.59 -12.10 11.85
N THR A 377 26.41 -11.94 10.80
CA THR A 377 27.29 -10.78 10.65
C THR A 377 26.49 -9.48 10.62
N ARG A 378 25.38 -9.45 9.86
CA ARG A 378 24.47 -8.29 9.83
C ARG A 378 23.85 -7.99 11.19
N THR A 379 23.41 -9.01 11.92
CA THR A 379 22.83 -8.85 13.26
C THR A 379 23.83 -8.24 14.24
N GLU A 380 25.07 -8.73 14.25
CA GLU A 380 26.13 -8.17 15.11
C GLU A 380 26.51 -6.76 14.69
N HIS A 381 26.57 -6.47 13.40
CA HIS A 381 26.80 -5.12 12.89
C HIS A 381 25.71 -4.14 13.35
N CYS A 382 24.43 -4.49 13.21
CA CYS A 382 23.32 -3.64 13.66
C CYS A 382 23.35 -3.38 15.18
N LYS A 383 23.65 -4.41 15.99
CA LYS A 383 23.84 -4.24 17.45
C LYS A 383 24.97 -3.26 17.74
N ASN A 384 26.14 -3.47 17.13
CA ASN A 384 27.32 -2.64 17.35
C ASN A 384 27.09 -1.20 16.91
N ASN A 385 26.44 -0.97 15.76
CA ASN A 385 26.15 0.38 15.28
C ASN A 385 25.21 1.13 16.24
N LEU A 386 24.12 0.48 16.70
CA LEU A 386 23.22 1.09 17.69
C LEU A 386 23.92 1.37 19.02
N LEU A 387 24.87 0.55 19.45
CA LEU A 387 25.65 0.76 20.67
C LEU A 387 26.75 1.83 20.51
N ASN A 388 27.47 1.83 19.39
CA ASN A 388 28.60 2.72 19.11
C ASN A 388 28.16 4.14 18.77
N ARG A 389 26.99 4.32 18.15
CA ARG A 389 26.43 5.65 17.84
C ARG A 389 26.08 6.44 19.11
N TYR A 390 25.99 5.78 20.28
CA TYR A 390 25.51 6.41 21.52
C TYR A 390 26.33 6.08 22.78
N THR A 391 27.48 5.42 22.67
CA THR A 391 28.41 5.36 23.81
C THR A 391 28.97 6.77 24.04
N PRO A 392 28.76 7.41 25.21
CA PRO A 392 29.31 8.72 25.47
C PRO A 392 30.83 8.63 25.38
N VAL A 393 31.43 9.43 24.51
CA VAL A 393 32.87 9.70 24.51
C VAL A 393 33.25 10.27 25.88
N MET A 394 33.58 9.39 26.82
CA MET A 394 34.13 9.73 28.13
C MET A 394 35.32 8.83 28.43
N ARG A 395 36.44 9.20 27.80
CA ARG A 395 37.84 9.20 28.28
C ARG A 395 38.82 8.60 27.30
N THR A 396 39.41 9.48 26.50
CA THR A 396 40.88 9.57 26.42
C THR A 396 41.22 11.03 26.14
N GLU A 397 41.34 11.82 27.21
CA GLU A 397 42.31 12.91 27.19
C GLU A 397 43.69 12.25 26.95
N ASP A 398 44.51 12.93 26.15
CA ASP A 398 45.88 12.60 25.74
C ASP A 398 46.03 11.55 24.63
N HIS A 399 46.02 12.00 23.37
CA HIS A 399 47.25 12.26 22.61
C HIS A 399 46.92 12.71 21.17
N HIS A 400 47.17 13.99 20.90
CA HIS A 400 47.38 14.48 19.54
C HIS A 400 48.63 13.82 18.95
N GLU A 401 48.51 13.16 17.81
CA GLU A 401 49.58 13.18 16.81
C GLU A 401 48.97 13.10 15.40
N VAL A 402 49.05 14.24 14.73
CA VAL A 402 48.77 14.42 13.31
C VAL A 402 49.93 13.79 12.54
N VAL A 403 49.64 12.85 11.63
CA VAL A 403 50.60 12.46 10.59
C VAL A 403 49.91 12.62 9.24
N GLU A 404 50.17 13.77 8.61
CA GLU A 404 49.97 14.01 7.19
C GLU A 404 50.88 13.06 6.39
N VAL A 405 50.34 12.41 5.35
CA VAL A 405 51.16 11.85 4.27
C VAL A 405 50.52 12.15 2.92
N ASP A 406 51.00 13.24 2.35
CA ASP A 406 51.26 13.62 0.95
C ASP A 406 50.79 12.68 -0.18
N GLU A 407 50.01 13.28 -1.08
CA GLU A 407 49.69 12.80 -2.42
C GLU A 407 50.94 12.92 -3.33
N SER A 408 51.26 11.89 -4.11
CA SER A 408 52.07 12.10 -5.32
C SER A 408 51.71 11.12 -6.44
N GLU A 409 51.32 11.74 -7.57
CA GLU A 409 51.09 11.16 -8.88
C GLU A 409 52.35 10.54 -9.48
N GLN A 410 52.22 9.43 -10.23
CA GLN A 410 53.19 9.12 -11.29
C GLN A 410 52.59 8.32 -12.46
N GLU A 411 52.82 8.88 -13.65
CA GLU A 411 52.41 8.46 -15.00
C GLU A 411 53.08 7.17 -15.54
N LEU A 412 52.49 6.70 -16.65
CA LEU A 412 52.56 5.40 -17.35
C LEU A 412 53.80 5.07 -18.21
N GLY A 413 54.05 3.75 -18.36
CA GLY A 413 54.34 3.01 -19.62
C GLY A 413 55.74 2.36 -19.80
N PRO A 414 55.95 1.42 -20.77
CA PRO A 414 55.12 0.30 -21.26
C PRO A 414 55.88 -1.07 -21.42
N ASP A 415 55.13 -2.14 -21.73
CA ASP A 415 55.47 -3.44 -22.36
C ASP A 415 56.45 -4.46 -21.70
N GLU A 416 55.97 -5.67 -21.36
CA GLU A 416 56.21 -6.93 -22.10
C GLU A 416 55.60 -8.18 -21.41
N ALA A 417 55.45 -9.25 -22.19
CA ALA A 417 54.50 -10.36 -22.04
C ALA A 417 54.85 -11.47 -21.02
N GLY A 418 53.78 -12.08 -20.48
CA GLY A 418 53.63 -13.54 -20.38
C GLY A 418 53.77 -14.18 -19.00
N SER A 419 52.66 -14.56 -18.36
CA SER A 419 52.55 -15.79 -17.55
C SER A 419 51.10 -16.09 -17.17
N VAL A 420 50.78 -17.37 -17.15
CA VAL A 420 49.51 -18.04 -16.88
C VAL A 420 49.20 -18.05 -15.37
N MET A 421 47.98 -17.65 -14.95
CA MET A 421 47.35 -18.00 -13.65
C MET A 421 45.82 -17.88 -13.85
N GLU A 422 45.08 -18.98 -13.74
CA GLU A 422 44.45 -19.52 -12.53
C GLU A 422 43.13 -18.80 -12.21
N VAL A 423 42.04 -19.44 -12.64
CA VAL A 423 40.66 -19.03 -12.43
C VAL A 423 40.24 -19.47 -11.04
N GLY A 424 40.01 -18.53 -10.14
CA GLY A 424 39.42 -18.78 -8.83
C GLY A 424 39.32 -17.49 -8.03
N THR A 425 38.18 -17.28 -7.38
CA THR A 425 37.95 -16.34 -6.26
C THR A 425 37.90 -14.82 -6.54
N LEU A 426 37.17 -14.36 -7.55
CA LEU A 426 36.82 -12.92 -7.69
C LEU A 426 35.31 -12.63 -7.85
N ALA A 427 34.44 -13.65 -7.77
CA ALA A 427 33.00 -13.47 -7.97
C ALA A 427 32.19 -13.24 -6.67
N GLU A 428 32.83 -13.28 -5.49
CA GLU A 428 32.14 -13.10 -4.20
C GLU A 428 32.27 -11.68 -3.62
N GLU A 429 33.26 -10.89 -4.04
CA GLU A 429 33.50 -9.55 -3.49
C GLU A 429 32.74 -8.44 -4.28
N GLU A 430 32.61 -8.56 -5.60
CA GLU A 430 31.98 -7.53 -6.45
C GLU A 430 30.44 -7.42 -6.26
N TYR A 431 29.80 -8.41 -5.63
CA TYR A 431 28.35 -8.42 -5.37
C TYR A 431 27.98 -8.15 -3.91
N ALA A 432 28.96 -8.08 -3.00
CA ALA A 432 28.73 -7.61 -1.64
C ALA A 432 28.52 -6.08 -1.63
N GLU A 433 29.18 -5.35 -2.54
CA GLU A 433 29.05 -3.90 -2.68
C GLU A 433 27.64 -3.47 -3.11
N GLY A 434 26.90 -4.27 -3.91
CA GLY A 434 25.56 -3.90 -4.38
C GLY A 434 24.46 -3.84 -3.30
N TYR A 435 24.73 -4.32 -2.08
CA TYR A 435 23.85 -4.15 -0.91
C TYR A 435 24.38 -3.10 0.08
N ASP A 436 25.67 -2.75 0.00
CA ASP A 436 26.30 -1.71 0.80
C ASP A 436 26.07 -0.31 0.19
N ASP A 437 26.02 -0.21 -1.14
CA ASP A 437 25.81 1.04 -1.90
C ASP A 437 24.38 1.64 -1.71
N MET A 438 23.45 0.91 -1.08
CA MET A 438 22.11 1.39 -0.70
C MET A 438 22.07 1.96 0.74
N MET A 439 23.22 2.16 1.38
CA MET A 439 23.36 2.51 2.79
C MET A 439 24.24 3.75 3.04
N ASP A 440 24.78 4.40 2.02
CA ASP A 440 25.64 5.60 2.16
C ASP A 440 24.85 6.95 2.21
N ASP A 441 23.54 6.90 2.52
CA ASP A 441 22.68 8.08 2.72
C ASP A 441 22.58 8.48 4.21
N GLU A 442 23.70 8.55 4.93
CA GLU A 442 23.71 8.87 6.38
C GLU A 442 23.70 10.38 6.72
N ASP A 443 23.57 11.27 5.73
CA ASP A 443 23.57 12.74 5.91
C ASP A 443 22.18 13.41 5.74
N ILE A 444 21.07 12.66 5.88
CA ILE A 444 19.71 13.24 5.81
C ILE A 444 19.33 13.82 7.19
N ASP A 445 19.21 15.15 7.26
CA ASP A 445 18.79 15.89 8.46
C ASP A 445 17.50 15.31 9.09
N ASP A 446 17.57 15.02 10.39
CA ASP A 446 16.60 14.21 11.16
C ASP A 446 15.17 14.79 11.23
N ASP A 447 15.03 16.08 10.92
CA ASP A 447 13.78 16.86 11.02
C ASP A 447 12.99 16.96 9.69
N GLU A 448 13.56 16.59 8.53
CA GLU A 448 12.90 16.70 7.20
C GLU A 448 12.42 15.35 6.61
N SER A 449 12.90 14.22 7.13
CA SER A 449 12.69 12.87 6.54
C SER A 449 11.22 12.38 6.44
N TYR A 450 10.28 12.98 7.17
CA TYR A 450 8.86 12.58 7.15
C TYR A 450 7.94 13.59 6.46
N GLY A 451 8.43 14.80 6.16
CA GLY A 451 7.60 15.94 5.74
C GLY A 451 7.76 16.38 4.29
N GLU A 452 8.89 16.06 3.64
CA GLU A 452 9.27 16.79 2.42
C GLU A 452 9.93 15.91 1.34
N GLY A 453 9.48 14.66 1.20
CA GLY A 453 9.62 14.02 -0.12
C GLY A 453 8.71 14.78 -1.08
N PRO A 454 9.18 15.30 -2.23
CA PRO A 454 8.34 16.13 -3.09
C PRO A 454 7.07 15.33 -3.43
N LEU A 455 5.91 15.89 -3.11
CA LEU A 455 4.60 15.34 -3.48
C LEU A 455 4.46 15.52 -4.99
N THR A 456 5.23 14.74 -5.74
CA THR A 456 5.37 14.87 -7.19
C THR A 456 4.09 14.38 -7.85
N GLY A 457 3.40 15.28 -8.54
CA GLY A 457 2.27 14.93 -9.41
C GLY A 457 0.89 15.19 -8.80
N LEU A 458 0.02 15.73 -9.65
CA LEU A 458 -1.35 16.15 -9.35
C LEU A 458 -2.20 15.19 -8.50
N LEU A 459 -2.13 13.88 -8.75
CA LEU A 459 -3.02 12.91 -8.08
C LEU A 459 -2.55 12.49 -6.68
N THR A 460 -1.29 12.77 -6.33
CA THR A 460 -0.68 12.31 -5.06
C THR A 460 -1.27 13.01 -3.84
N GLU A 461 -1.77 14.23 -4.01
CA GLU A 461 -2.44 15.00 -2.95
C GLU A 461 -3.86 14.51 -2.63
N ILE A 462 -4.51 13.82 -3.57
CA ILE A 462 -5.93 13.47 -3.45
C ILE A 462 -6.22 12.57 -2.22
N PRO A 463 -5.40 11.56 -1.90
CA PRO A 463 -5.50 10.80 -0.65
C PRO A 463 -5.49 11.63 0.63
N ASN A 464 -4.77 12.76 0.64
CA ASN A 464 -4.71 13.67 1.80
C ASN A 464 -5.93 14.60 1.88
N ILE A 465 -6.63 14.80 0.76
CA ILE A 465 -7.78 15.71 0.66
C ILE A 465 -9.12 14.99 0.92
N LEU A 466 -9.29 13.78 0.41
CA LEU A 466 -10.59 13.10 0.31
C LEU A 466 -10.78 12.03 1.38
N ASP A 467 -11.99 11.98 1.94
CA ASP A 467 -12.38 10.92 2.87
C ASP A 467 -12.63 9.58 2.16
N PRO A 468 -12.70 8.45 2.90
CA PRO A 468 -12.94 7.11 2.34
C PRO A 468 -14.09 6.98 1.35
N LYS A 469 -15.22 7.68 1.57
CA LYS A 469 -16.39 7.61 0.67
C LYS A 469 -16.20 8.39 -0.62
N GLN A 470 -15.22 9.29 -0.66
CA GLN A 470 -15.00 10.23 -1.76
C GLN A 470 -13.89 9.75 -2.71
N ILE A 471 -12.87 9.07 -2.18
CA ILE A 471 -11.66 8.67 -2.92
C ILE A 471 -11.86 7.46 -3.86
N GLU A 472 -13.01 6.78 -3.80
CA GLU A 472 -13.28 5.56 -4.59
C GLU A 472 -13.07 5.76 -6.10
N ALA A 473 -13.41 6.94 -6.62
CA ALA A 473 -13.24 7.25 -8.04
C ALA A 473 -11.76 7.22 -8.47
N LEU A 474 -10.84 7.72 -7.64
CA LEU A 474 -9.41 7.66 -7.90
C LEU A 474 -8.93 6.21 -8.01
N HIS A 475 -9.31 5.38 -7.02
CA HIS A 475 -8.96 3.96 -6.99
C HIS A 475 -9.51 3.22 -8.23
N MET A 476 -10.74 3.54 -8.66
CA MET A 476 -11.36 2.98 -9.85
C MET A 476 -10.66 3.40 -11.15
N ILE A 477 -10.18 4.65 -11.27
CA ILE A 477 -9.38 5.10 -12.43
C ILE A 477 -8.10 4.29 -12.52
N VAL A 478 -7.31 4.23 -11.43
CA VAL A 478 -6.04 3.50 -11.37
C VAL A 478 -6.27 2.03 -11.71
N LYS A 479 -7.28 1.41 -11.09
CA LYS A 479 -7.75 0.06 -11.41
C LYS A 479 -8.06 -0.10 -12.89
N SER A 480 -8.90 0.75 -13.48
CA SER A 480 -9.29 0.62 -14.89
C SER A 480 -8.11 0.75 -15.86
N CYS A 481 -7.05 1.45 -15.45
CA CYS A 481 -5.84 1.63 -16.24
C CYS A 481 -4.91 0.41 -16.15
N ILE A 482 -4.71 -0.17 -14.96
CA ILE A 482 -3.73 -1.25 -14.78
C ILE A 482 -4.33 -2.66 -14.76
N LEU A 483 -5.65 -2.77 -14.54
CA LEU A 483 -6.43 -4.00 -14.56
C LEU A 483 -7.50 -3.93 -15.65
N ASP A 484 -7.76 -5.06 -16.33
CA ASP A 484 -9.01 -5.22 -17.05
C ASP A 484 -9.48 -6.67 -17.04
N SER A 485 -10.68 -6.89 -16.51
CA SER A 485 -11.36 -8.19 -16.54
C SER A 485 -11.94 -8.52 -17.92
N ALA A 486 -12.02 -7.54 -18.84
CA ALA A 486 -12.65 -7.66 -20.16
C ALA A 486 -11.68 -7.45 -21.34
N GLY A 487 -10.36 -7.45 -21.08
CA GLY A 487 -9.31 -6.82 -21.90
C GLY A 487 -9.44 -6.86 -23.43
N THR A 488 -8.95 -5.80 -24.09
CA THR A 488 -8.82 -5.64 -25.55
C THR A 488 -7.83 -6.62 -26.21
N GLY A 489 -7.24 -7.54 -25.44
CA GLY A 489 -6.29 -8.53 -25.91
C GLY A 489 -4.86 -7.97 -26.05
N LEU A 490 -4.05 -8.67 -26.85
CA LEU A 490 -2.72 -8.19 -27.22
C LEU A 490 -2.83 -7.23 -28.40
N THR A 491 -1.98 -6.19 -28.43
CA THR A 491 -1.83 -5.33 -29.60
C THR A 491 -1.33 -6.14 -30.79
N ARG A 492 -1.34 -5.53 -31.97
CA ARG A 492 -0.75 -6.09 -33.20
C ARG A 492 0.73 -6.47 -33.06
N ALA A 493 1.43 -5.79 -32.16
CA ALA A 493 2.83 -6.01 -31.82
C ALA A 493 3.04 -7.09 -30.73
N GLY A 494 1.97 -7.76 -30.29
CA GLY A 494 2.00 -8.73 -29.19
C GLY A 494 2.15 -8.10 -27.80
N GLU A 495 2.00 -6.78 -27.68
CA GLU A 495 2.10 -6.06 -26.42
C GLU A 495 0.79 -6.13 -25.64
N ASN A 496 0.87 -6.22 -24.32
CA ASN A 496 -0.27 -6.00 -23.46
C ASN A 496 -0.23 -4.56 -22.93
N LEU A 497 -1.19 -3.72 -23.34
CA LEU A 497 -1.22 -2.31 -22.96
C LEU A 497 -1.45 -2.11 -21.46
N GLN A 498 -2.13 -3.03 -20.78
CA GLN A 498 -2.33 -2.96 -19.33
C GLN A 498 -1.01 -3.18 -18.60
N LYS A 499 -0.22 -4.18 -19.02
CA LYS A 499 1.14 -4.38 -18.48
C LYS A 499 2.03 -3.18 -18.76
N THR A 500 1.87 -2.55 -19.91
CA THR A 500 2.60 -1.32 -20.25
C THR A 500 2.22 -0.17 -19.33
N ARG A 501 0.93 0.04 -19.08
CA ARG A 501 0.42 1.02 -18.10
C ARG A 501 0.88 0.74 -16.68
N CYS A 502 0.90 -0.54 -16.28
CA CYS A 502 1.44 -0.98 -15.01
C CYS A 502 2.94 -0.64 -14.88
N ARG A 503 3.73 -0.84 -15.95
CA ARG A 503 5.13 -0.43 -15.99
C ARG A 503 5.28 1.08 -15.89
N MET A 504 4.50 1.85 -16.65
CA MET A 504 4.49 3.32 -16.57
C MET A 504 4.20 3.82 -15.16
N PHE A 505 3.24 3.18 -14.48
CA PHE A 505 2.83 3.54 -13.13
C PHE A 505 3.96 3.40 -12.09
N LEU A 506 4.96 2.55 -12.32
CA LEU A 506 6.11 2.42 -11.43
C LEU A 506 7.41 3.03 -11.99
N ALA A 507 7.51 3.23 -13.30
CA ALA A 507 8.68 3.87 -13.91
C ALA A 507 8.75 5.38 -13.64
N LEU A 508 7.62 6.00 -13.35
CA LEU A 508 7.50 7.46 -13.15
C LEU A 508 7.29 7.78 -11.67
N ASP A 509 7.95 8.82 -11.18
CA ASP A 509 7.90 9.22 -9.77
C ASP A 509 6.49 9.57 -9.31
N CYS A 510 5.72 10.29 -10.12
CA CYS A 510 4.31 10.58 -9.82
C CYS A 510 3.48 9.30 -9.58
N GLY A 511 3.78 8.23 -10.31
CA GLY A 511 3.10 6.94 -10.15
C GLY A 511 3.53 6.19 -8.88
N LYS A 512 4.83 6.18 -8.58
CA LYS A 512 5.38 5.64 -7.32
C LYS A 512 4.82 6.38 -6.11
N SER A 513 4.84 7.72 -6.13
CA SER A 513 4.27 8.59 -5.10
C SER A 513 2.77 8.36 -4.95
N LEU A 514 2.00 8.25 -6.04
CA LEU A 514 0.57 7.94 -5.94
C LEU A 514 0.31 6.57 -5.30
N LEU A 515 1.10 5.54 -5.64
CA LEU A 515 0.99 4.24 -4.99
C LEU A 515 1.29 4.33 -3.48
N ARG A 516 2.31 5.11 -3.08
CA ARG A 516 2.65 5.35 -1.67
C ARG A 516 1.46 5.93 -0.92
N GLU A 517 0.90 7.03 -1.42
CA GLU A 517 -0.20 7.73 -0.75
C GLU A 517 -1.48 6.88 -0.70
N MET A 518 -1.76 6.07 -1.73
CA MET A 518 -2.86 5.10 -1.69
C MET A 518 -2.67 4.01 -0.61
N LEU A 519 -1.44 3.55 -0.38
CA LEU A 519 -1.13 2.57 0.67
C LEU A 519 -1.16 3.20 2.06
N VAL A 520 -0.62 4.41 2.22
CA VAL A 520 -0.69 5.19 3.47
C VAL A 520 -2.14 5.49 3.81
N PHE A 521 -2.98 5.84 2.83
CA PHE A 521 -4.41 6.03 3.03
C PHE A 521 -5.10 4.82 3.67
N ILE A 522 -4.75 3.61 3.21
CA ILE A 522 -5.27 2.36 3.77
C ILE A 522 -4.81 2.16 5.23
N ALA A 523 -3.57 2.54 5.55
CA ALA A 523 -3.04 2.49 6.91
C ALA A 523 -3.76 3.48 7.82
N VAL A 524 -3.76 4.77 7.46
CA VAL A 524 -4.32 5.88 8.26
C VAL A 524 -5.81 5.69 8.53
N TRP A 525 -6.57 5.24 7.53
CA TRP A 525 -8.00 5.03 7.65
C TRP A 525 -8.39 3.60 8.04
N GLU A 526 -7.41 2.81 8.49
CA GLU A 526 -7.54 1.42 8.96
C GLU A 526 -8.49 0.59 8.09
N LYS A 527 -8.31 0.66 6.78
CA LYS A 527 -9.21 -0.02 5.84
C LYS A 527 -9.09 -1.53 6.00
N ASP A 528 -10.23 -2.16 6.30
CA ASP A 528 -10.35 -3.60 6.42
C ASP A 528 -10.40 -4.30 5.04
N GLU A 529 -10.27 -5.62 5.05
CA GLU A 529 -10.27 -6.46 3.84
C GLU A 529 -11.63 -6.46 3.09
N GLN A 530 -12.72 -6.05 3.75
CA GLN A 530 -14.06 -5.98 3.15
C GLN A 530 -14.30 -4.66 2.42
N SER A 531 -13.54 -3.63 2.74
CA SER A 531 -13.64 -2.32 2.11
C SER A 531 -13.29 -2.38 0.62
N LEU A 532 -14.08 -1.65 -0.18
CA LEU A 532 -13.86 -1.56 -1.63
C LEU A 532 -12.44 -1.07 -1.97
N ILE A 533 -11.93 -0.11 -1.20
CA ILE A 533 -10.59 0.45 -1.35
C ILE A 533 -9.53 -0.65 -1.20
N PHE A 534 -9.60 -1.45 -0.13
CA PHE A 534 -8.65 -2.54 0.08
C PHE A 534 -8.74 -3.58 -1.04
N GLN A 535 -9.95 -3.98 -1.44
CA GLN A 535 -10.15 -4.97 -2.51
C GLN A 535 -9.60 -4.49 -3.85
N ILE A 536 -9.85 -3.23 -4.21
CA ILE A 536 -9.30 -2.63 -5.42
C ILE A 536 -7.78 -2.62 -5.35
N THR A 537 -7.20 -2.09 -4.28
CA THR A 537 -5.74 -1.98 -4.14
C THR A 537 -5.08 -3.36 -4.12
N SER A 538 -5.71 -4.38 -3.53
CA SER A 538 -5.21 -5.77 -3.59
C SER A 538 -5.10 -6.27 -5.03
N GLN A 539 -6.09 -6.00 -5.88
CA GLN A 539 -6.01 -6.34 -7.30
C GLN A 539 -4.89 -5.56 -8.00
N LEU A 540 -4.65 -4.30 -7.62
CA LEU A 540 -3.52 -3.51 -8.15
C LEU A 540 -2.19 -4.20 -7.84
N ILE A 541 -1.98 -4.61 -6.58
CA ILE A 541 -0.78 -5.32 -6.15
C ILE A 541 -0.64 -6.67 -6.87
N GLU A 542 -1.73 -7.38 -7.12
CA GLU A 542 -1.70 -8.61 -7.92
C GLU A 542 -1.25 -8.35 -9.38
N ALA A 543 -1.66 -7.23 -9.98
CA ALA A 543 -1.19 -6.83 -11.31
C ALA A 543 0.31 -6.44 -11.33
N LEU A 544 0.80 -5.79 -10.27
CA LEU A 544 2.22 -5.52 -10.07
C LEU A 544 3.01 -6.83 -9.95
N HIS A 545 2.47 -7.80 -9.20
CA HIS A 545 3.07 -9.12 -9.05
C HIS A 545 3.15 -9.87 -10.38
N HIS A 546 2.08 -9.86 -11.18
CA HIS A 546 2.09 -10.44 -12.54
C HIS A 546 3.08 -9.76 -13.50
N SER A 547 3.52 -8.56 -13.18
CA SER A 547 4.54 -7.80 -13.91
C SER A 547 5.94 -7.92 -13.28
N ALA A 548 6.07 -8.67 -12.19
CA ALA A 548 7.28 -8.85 -11.38
C ALA A 548 7.85 -7.54 -10.84
N LEU A 549 6.97 -6.60 -10.47
CA LEU A 549 7.33 -5.25 -10.01
C LEU A 549 7.07 -5.00 -8.52
N VAL A 550 6.52 -5.97 -7.77
CA VAL A 550 6.36 -5.83 -6.31
C VAL A 550 7.71 -5.59 -5.60
N PRO A 551 8.81 -6.28 -5.94
CA PRO A 551 10.13 -5.98 -5.36
C PRO A 551 10.60 -4.54 -5.60
N TYR A 552 10.44 -4.04 -6.82
CA TYR A 552 10.79 -2.67 -7.16
C TYR A 552 9.93 -1.65 -6.41
N ALA A 553 8.61 -1.88 -6.33
CA ALA A 553 7.71 -1.07 -5.54
C ALA A 553 8.10 -1.08 -4.05
N TRP A 554 8.43 -2.24 -3.49
CA TRP A 554 8.86 -2.35 -2.09
C TRP A 554 10.06 -1.45 -1.77
N ASN A 555 11.08 -1.46 -2.63
CA ASN A 555 12.27 -0.64 -2.46
C ASN A 555 11.96 0.85 -2.67
N SER A 556 11.17 1.18 -3.68
CA SER A 556 10.82 2.56 -4.03
C SER A 556 9.92 3.26 -3.01
N LEU A 557 9.15 2.49 -2.21
CA LEU A 557 8.21 3.02 -1.21
C LEU A 557 8.82 3.08 0.21
N ARG A 558 10.11 2.78 0.34
CA ARG A 558 10.82 2.76 1.60
C ARG A 558 11.07 4.19 2.09
N ILE A 559 10.90 4.41 3.39
CA ILE A 559 11.40 5.59 4.08
C ILE A 559 12.65 5.12 4.84
N PRO A 560 13.86 5.65 4.55
CA PRO A 560 15.10 5.13 5.12
C PRO A 560 15.13 5.05 6.65
N LYS A 561 14.50 6.03 7.32
CA LYS A 561 14.38 6.14 8.78
C LYS A 561 13.52 5.03 9.42
N ASP A 562 12.52 4.52 8.70
CA ASP A 562 11.68 3.44 9.18
C ASP A 562 12.35 2.07 8.96
N ILE A 563 12.29 1.18 9.96
CA ILE A 563 12.62 -0.25 9.77
C ILE A 563 11.72 -0.83 8.66
N ILE A 564 10.42 -0.51 8.73
CA ILE A 564 9.40 -0.79 7.72
C ILE A 564 8.45 0.40 7.64
N SER A 565 8.31 1.00 6.45
CA SER A 565 7.42 2.15 6.29
C SER A 565 5.93 1.75 6.37
N PRO A 566 5.01 2.69 6.68
CA PRO A 566 3.57 2.41 6.66
C PRO A 566 3.08 1.87 5.31
N ALA A 567 3.59 2.40 4.20
CA ALA A 567 3.27 1.93 2.86
C ALA A 567 3.75 0.50 2.61
N GLN A 568 4.97 0.17 3.04
CA GLN A 568 5.52 -1.19 2.99
C GLN A 568 4.69 -2.17 3.83
N THR A 569 4.30 -1.78 5.05
CA THR A 569 3.46 -2.60 5.93
C THR A 569 2.14 -2.96 5.24
N VAL A 570 1.45 -1.98 4.64
CA VAL A 570 0.21 -2.23 3.90
C VAL A 570 0.45 -3.07 2.63
N LEU A 571 1.54 -2.81 1.89
CA LEU A 571 1.91 -3.60 0.72
C LEU A 571 2.07 -5.09 1.09
N LEU A 572 2.79 -5.38 2.18
CA LEU A 572 2.97 -6.76 2.66
C LEU A 572 1.66 -7.37 3.14
N ARG A 573 0.79 -6.58 3.78
CA ARG A 573 -0.57 -7.01 4.17
C ARG A 573 -1.41 -7.42 2.96
N LEU A 574 -1.36 -6.63 1.89
CA LEU A 574 -2.06 -6.92 0.62
C LEU A 574 -1.47 -8.16 -0.07
N VAL A 575 -0.14 -8.32 -0.08
CA VAL A 575 0.51 -9.55 -0.56
C VAL A 575 0.06 -10.75 0.27
N ASN A 576 0.02 -10.63 1.60
CA ASN A 576 -0.44 -11.72 2.46
C ASN A 576 -1.89 -12.12 2.14
N HIS A 577 -2.77 -11.14 1.92
CA HIS A 577 -4.15 -11.40 1.49
C HIS A 577 -4.20 -12.19 0.17
N ILE A 578 -3.37 -11.83 -0.82
CA ILE A 578 -3.23 -12.59 -2.08
C ILE A 578 -2.77 -14.02 -1.79
N PHE A 579 -1.78 -14.23 -0.93
CA PHE A 579 -1.25 -15.56 -0.60
C PHE A 579 -2.23 -16.43 0.19
N ARG A 580 -3.06 -15.85 1.07
CA ARG A 580 -4.17 -16.58 1.73
C ARG A 580 -5.14 -17.15 0.71
N SER A 581 -5.40 -16.44 -0.38
CA SER A 581 -6.22 -16.97 -1.49
C SER A 581 -5.57 -18.16 -2.21
N ARG A 582 -4.22 -18.24 -2.23
CA ARG A 582 -3.49 -19.35 -2.87
C ARG A 582 -3.57 -20.66 -2.08
N ILE A 583 -3.84 -20.60 -0.78
CA ILE A 583 -4.06 -21.79 0.06
C ILE A 583 -5.32 -22.53 -0.40
N SER A 584 -6.41 -21.80 -0.63
CA SER A 584 -7.68 -22.37 -1.10
C SER A 584 -7.69 -22.59 -2.61
N ASN A 585 -7.05 -21.72 -3.37
CA ASN A 585 -7.01 -21.73 -4.84
C ASN A 585 -5.55 -21.68 -5.34
N PRO A 586 -4.81 -22.80 -5.30
CA PRO A 586 -3.42 -22.82 -5.74
C PRO A 586 -3.32 -22.53 -7.24
N PRO A 587 -2.30 -21.78 -7.70
CA PRO A 587 -2.09 -21.50 -9.12
C PRO A 587 -1.92 -22.80 -9.90
N GLN A 588 -2.58 -22.92 -11.06
CA GLN A 588 -2.50 -24.13 -11.89
C GLN A 588 -1.24 -24.17 -12.75
N ASP A 589 -0.74 -23.01 -13.19
CA ASP A 589 0.50 -22.90 -13.97
C ASP A 589 1.71 -22.96 -13.04
N LYS A 590 2.67 -23.83 -13.35
CA LYS A 590 3.95 -23.93 -12.64
C LYS A 590 4.73 -22.62 -12.65
N LYS A 591 4.63 -21.83 -13.72
CA LYS A 591 5.29 -20.52 -13.80
C LYS A 591 4.72 -19.53 -12.78
N ASP A 592 3.42 -19.57 -12.55
CA ASP A 592 2.77 -18.73 -11.55
C ASP A 592 3.14 -19.17 -10.14
N GLN A 593 3.20 -20.48 -9.88
CA GLN A 593 3.71 -21.03 -8.61
C GLN A 593 5.16 -20.61 -8.36
N GLU A 594 6.04 -20.72 -9.37
CA GLU A 594 7.44 -20.32 -9.25
C GLU A 594 7.57 -18.81 -8.98
N ARG A 595 6.74 -17.99 -9.63
CA ARG A 595 6.69 -16.54 -9.38
C ARG A 595 6.27 -16.23 -7.94
N ASP A 596 5.29 -16.93 -7.40
CA ASP A 596 4.86 -16.76 -6.00
C ASP A 596 6.02 -17.12 -5.04
N VAL A 597 6.76 -18.20 -5.31
CA VAL A 597 7.93 -18.60 -4.50
C VAL A 597 9.07 -17.58 -4.59
N LYS A 598 9.31 -16.98 -5.76
CA LYS A 598 10.30 -15.90 -5.95
C LYS A 598 9.93 -14.65 -5.15
N LEU A 599 8.64 -14.30 -5.08
CA LEU A 599 8.20 -13.21 -4.23
C LEU A 599 8.38 -13.50 -2.74
N VAL A 600 8.10 -14.74 -2.29
CA VAL A 600 8.42 -15.17 -0.92
C VAL A 600 9.91 -15.07 -0.65
N MET A 601 10.76 -15.49 -1.61
CA MET A 601 12.21 -15.36 -1.50
C MET A 601 12.64 -13.91 -1.30
N PHE A 602 12.11 -12.98 -2.09
CA PHE A 602 12.42 -11.55 -1.98
C PHE A 602 12.10 -11.02 -0.58
N PHE A 603 10.86 -11.21 -0.10
CA PHE A 603 10.48 -10.74 1.23
C PHE A 603 11.26 -11.43 2.34
N PHE A 604 11.49 -12.73 2.23
CA PHE A 604 12.25 -13.46 3.24
C PHE A 604 13.74 -13.04 3.26
N SER A 605 14.33 -12.73 2.10
CA SER A 605 15.67 -12.16 2.01
C SER A 605 15.75 -10.84 2.78
N PHE A 606 14.77 -9.94 2.58
CA PHE A 606 14.71 -8.65 3.28
C PHE A 606 14.46 -8.82 4.79
N PHE A 607 13.59 -9.75 5.15
CA PHE A 607 13.35 -10.14 6.55
C PHE A 607 14.64 -10.55 7.25
N ARG A 608 15.44 -11.40 6.61
CA ARG A 608 16.73 -11.89 7.11
C ARG A 608 17.83 -10.84 7.14
N SER A 609 17.98 -10.05 6.07
CA SER A 609 19.12 -9.15 5.91
C SER A 609 18.96 -7.82 6.65
N ARG A 610 17.71 -7.43 6.96
CA ARG A 610 17.39 -6.11 7.50
C ARG A 610 16.45 -6.15 8.70
N ILE A 611 15.24 -6.69 8.52
CA ILE A 611 14.18 -6.56 9.53
C ILE A 611 14.56 -7.24 10.85
N VAL A 612 15.02 -8.49 10.78
CA VAL A 612 15.45 -9.24 11.96
C VAL A 612 16.66 -8.58 12.63
N PRO A 613 17.77 -8.28 11.92
CA PRO A 613 18.89 -7.54 12.49
C PRO A 613 18.52 -6.25 13.23
N GLU A 614 17.71 -5.39 12.62
CA GLU A 614 17.33 -4.08 13.20
C GLU A 614 16.42 -4.24 14.42
N CYS A 615 15.38 -5.09 14.35
CA CYS A 615 14.52 -5.37 15.51
C CYS A 615 15.29 -6.03 16.66
N VAL A 616 16.20 -6.97 16.36
CA VAL A 616 17.02 -7.64 17.37
C VAL A 616 18.00 -6.67 18.02
N ALA A 617 18.52 -5.70 17.27
CA ALA A 617 19.40 -4.68 17.81
C ALA A 617 18.66 -3.76 18.82
N LEU A 618 17.41 -3.38 18.54
CA LEU A 618 16.56 -2.67 19.50
C LEU A 618 16.30 -3.51 20.76
N MET A 619 15.92 -4.78 20.60
CA MET A 619 15.69 -5.70 21.73
C MET A 619 16.97 -5.93 22.54
N HIS A 620 18.13 -5.95 21.89
CA HIS A 620 19.42 -6.05 22.55
C HIS A 620 19.69 -4.82 23.42
N LEU A 621 19.43 -3.61 22.91
CA LEU A 621 19.56 -2.38 23.69
C LEU A 621 18.58 -2.34 24.87
N GLN A 622 17.35 -2.80 24.70
CA GLN A 622 16.40 -2.99 25.82
C GLN A 622 16.97 -3.93 26.89
N ALA A 623 17.66 -5.01 26.49
CA ALA A 623 18.30 -5.93 27.42
C ALA A 623 19.47 -5.26 28.17
N GLN A 624 20.31 -4.49 27.49
CA GLN A 624 21.42 -3.76 28.11
C GLN A 624 20.93 -2.73 29.14
N ILE A 625 19.87 -1.97 28.80
CA ILE A 625 19.24 -1.03 29.73
C ILE A 625 18.65 -1.76 30.94
N ARG A 626 18.00 -2.91 30.71
CA ARG A 626 17.43 -3.74 31.78
C ARG A 626 18.48 -4.31 32.73
N GLU A 627 19.68 -4.59 32.23
CA GLU A 627 20.82 -5.08 33.01
C GLU A 627 21.64 -3.95 33.65
N ASP A 628 21.17 -2.70 33.58
CA ASP A 628 21.85 -1.49 34.06
C ASP A 628 23.24 -1.25 33.40
N ASN A 629 23.44 -1.77 32.18
CA ASN A 629 24.68 -1.58 31.42
C ASN A 629 24.67 -0.30 30.56
N VAL A 630 23.49 0.24 30.23
CA VAL A 630 23.25 1.41 29.37
C VAL A 630 22.18 2.30 30.00
N ASP A 631 22.31 3.63 29.88
CA ASP A 631 21.31 4.56 30.43
C ASP A 631 20.02 4.55 29.59
N PRO A 632 18.81 4.48 30.20
CA PRO A 632 17.55 4.56 29.46
C PRO A 632 17.37 5.79 28.55
N ALA A 633 18.08 6.89 28.83
CA ALA A 633 18.08 8.09 28.00
C ALA A 633 18.86 7.94 26.68
N GLU A 634 19.69 6.90 26.56
CA GLU A 634 20.45 6.56 25.34
C GLU A 634 19.64 5.71 24.35
N PHE A 635 18.35 5.46 24.63
CA PHE A 635 17.48 4.72 23.72
C PHE A 635 17.10 5.61 22.51
N PRO A 636 17.41 5.20 21.26
CA PRO A 636 17.50 6.11 20.11
C PRO A 636 16.17 6.39 19.41
N VAL A 637 15.10 5.70 19.80
CA VAL A 637 13.80 5.76 19.11
C VAL A 637 12.68 6.00 20.10
N ASP A 638 11.60 6.60 19.65
CA ASP A 638 10.44 6.88 20.49
C ASP A 638 9.45 5.70 20.54
N THR A 639 8.35 5.86 21.29
CA THR A 639 7.35 4.79 21.43
C THR A 639 6.60 4.51 20.12
N TRP A 640 6.48 5.50 19.24
CA TRP A 640 5.78 5.38 17.97
C TRP A 640 6.63 4.65 16.93
N ASP A 641 7.93 4.93 16.89
CA ASP A 641 8.91 4.15 16.12
C ASP A 641 8.90 2.67 16.55
N MET A 642 8.85 2.41 17.86
CA MET A 642 8.74 1.04 18.39
C MET A 642 7.43 0.36 17.97
N GLU A 643 6.31 1.09 17.94
CA GLU A 643 5.02 0.58 17.48
C GLU A 643 5.05 0.21 15.99
N ARG A 644 5.61 1.08 15.15
CA ARG A 644 5.82 0.83 13.71
C ARG A 644 6.73 -0.38 13.47
N ALA A 645 7.86 -0.45 14.17
CA ALA A 645 8.78 -1.57 14.08
C ALA A 645 8.10 -2.90 14.44
N LYS A 646 7.33 -2.92 15.53
CA LYS A 646 6.58 -4.10 15.97
C LYS A 646 5.45 -4.45 15.01
N ASP A 647 4.71 -3.49 14.47
CA ASP A 647 3.62 -3.75 13.53
C ASP A 647 4.13 -4.27 12.19
N GLY A 648 5.22 -3.70 11.68
CA GLY A 648 5.92 -4.19 10.50
C GLY A 648 6.45 -5.62 10.70
N LEU A 649 7.11 -5.90 11.84
CA LEU A 649 7.59 -7.23 12.19
C LEU A 649 6.42 -8.24 12.30
N ALA A 650 5.33 -7.85 12.97
CA ALA A 650 4.14 -8.67 13.09
C ALA A 650 3.52 -8.99 11.71
N GLN A 651 3.54 -8.04 10.78
CA GLN A 651 3.04 -8.23 9.42
C GLN A 651 3.91 -9.20 8.61
N TYR A 652 5.24 -9.17 8.79
CA TYR A 652 6.15 -10.17 8.24
C TYR A 652 5.87 -11.56 8.79
N LEU A 653 5.71 -11.70 10.09
CA LEU A 653 5.41 -12.99 10.72
C LEU A 653 4.03 -13.53 10.32
N ASP A 654 3.04 -12.65 10.12
CA ASP A 654 1.73 -13.03 9.56
C ASP A 654 1.87 -13.53 8.10
N PHE A 655 2.66 -12.84 7.27
CA PHE A 655 2.98 -13.30 5.92
C PHE A 655 3.70 -14.66 5.90
N LEU A 656 4.72 -14.84 6.75
CA LEU A 656 5.47 -16.10 6.85
C LEU A 656 4.61 -17.24 7.42
N THR A 657 3.63 -16.94 8.26
CA THR A 657 2.64 -17.91 8.72
C THR A 657 1.87 -18.46 7.51
N THR A 658 1.28 -17.59 6.68
CA THR A 658 0.60 -17.99 5.43
C THR A 658 1.54 -18.72 4.47
N ALA A 659 2.74 -18.20 4.24
CA ALA A 659 3.72 -18.80 3.32
C ALA A 659 4.15 -20.19 3.79
N SER A 660 4.25 -20.44 5.10
CA SER A 660 4.57 -21.75 5.65
C SER A 660 3.48 -22.80 5.48
N GLU A 661 2.23 -22.40 5.19
CA GLU A 661 1.12 -23.32 4.90
C GLU A 661 1.10 -23.74 3.42
N ILE A 662 1.74 -22.97 2.53
CA ILE A 662 1.84 -23.28 1.10
C ILE A 662 3.01 -24.27 0.89
N ALA A 663 2.73 -25.45 0.32
CA ALA A 663 3.69 -26.56 0.27
C ALA A 663 5.06 -26.21 -0.35
N GLU A 664 5.09 -25.54 -1.51
CA GLU A 664 6.34 -25.17 -2.20
C GLU A 664 7.12 -24.10 -1.43
N SER A 665 6.42 -23.08 -0.92
CA SER A 665 7.02 -22.01 -0.11
C SER A 665 7.55 -22.56 1.23
N ARG A 666 6.81 -23.45 1.89
CA ARG A 666 7.21 -24.14 3.12
C ARG A 666 8.52 -24.90 2.92
N LYS A 667 8.63 -25.68 1.83
CA LYS A 667 9.85 -26.40 1.50
C LYS A 667 11.04 -25.46 1.37
N LYS A 668 10.84 -24.31 0.70
CA LYS A 668 11.89 -23.30 0.56
C LYS A 668 12.26 -22.61 1.87
N LEU A 669 11.31 -22.27 2.74
CA LEU A 669 11.61 -21.72 4.06
C LEU A 669 12.44 -22.68 4.94
N ILE A 670 12.22 -24.00 4.81
CA ILE A 670 13.05 -25.02 5.48
C ILE A 670 14.45 -25.08 4.86
N GLU A 671 14.54 -25.11 3.53
CA GLU A 671 15.81 -25.11 2.78
C GLU A 671 16.66 -23.87 3.09
N TRP A 672 16.01 -22.72 3.25
CA TRP A 672 16.66 -21.46 3.60
C TRP A 672 16.95 -21.31 5.09
N GLU A 673 16.62 -22.29 5.92
CA GLU A 673 16.84 -22.29 7.38
C GLU A 673 16.15 -21.13 8.12
N ALA A 674 14.87 -20.85 7.82
CA ALA A 674 14.12 -19.79 8.50
C ALA A 674 14.02 -19.93 10.04
N VAL A 675 14.30 -21.13 10.55
CA VAL A 675 14.43 -21.39 11.99
C VAL A 675 15.45 -20.47 12.66
N TYR A 676 16.59 -20.18 12.02
CA TYR A 676 17.63 -19.32 12.58
C TYR A 676 17.08 -17.93 12.93
N ASP A 677 16.40 -17.28 11.97
CA ASP A 677 15.88 -15.93 12.13
C ASP A 677 14.80 -15.87 13.23
N LEU A 678 13.92 -16.87 13.26
CA LEU A 678 12.86 -17.02 14.28
C LEU A 678 13.42 -17.21 15.69
N ILE A 679 14.47 -18.03 15.84
CA ILE A 679 15.14 -18.24 17.12
C ILE A 679 15.93 -17.00 17.56
N THR A 680 16.52 -16.27 16.62
CA THR A 680 17.25 -15.03 16.89
C THR A 680 16.31 -13.96 17.46
N LEU A 681 15.13 -13.76 16.85
CA LEU A 681 14.08 -12.90 17.41
C LEU A 681 13.62 -13.37 18.79
N LEU A 682 13.39 -14.67 18.97
CA LEU A 682 12.93 -15.22 20.25
C LEU A 682 13.93 -14.98 21.38
N ASN A 683 15.23 -15.11 21.09
CA ASN A 683 16.32 -14.80 22.01
C ASN A 683 16.33 -13.31 22.39
N GLY A 684 16.22 -12.43 21.40
CA GLY A 684 16.13 -10.98 21.63
C GLY A 684 14.95 -10.63 22.55
N LEU A 685 13.77 -11.20 22.30
CA LEU A 685 12.57 -10.99 23.10
C LEU A 685 12.70 -11.51 24.53
N GLU A 686 13.32 -12.68 24.75
CA GLU A 686 13.52 -13.21 26.11
C GLU A 686 14.52 -12.39 26.93
N ALA A 687 15.54 -11.83 26.29
CA ALA A 687 16.53 -10.97 26.95
C ALA A 687 15.95 -9.57 27.22
N GLY A 688 15.42 -8.92 26.18
CA GLY A 688 15.00 -7.52 26.22
C GLY A 688 13.68 -7.26 26.92
N VAL A 689 12.71 -8.19 26.85
CA VAL A 689 11.35 -7.94 27.35
C VAL A 689 11.11 -8.66 28.69
N PRO A 690 10.81 -7.94 29.78
CA PRO A 690 10.44 -8.57 31.04
C PRO A 690 9.07 -9.26 30.96
N LYS A 691 8.97 -10.45 31.54
CA LYS A 691 7.71 -11.21 31.61
C LYS A 691 6.72 -10.48 32.50
N LYS A 692 5.51 -10.25 32.00
CA LYS A 692 4.47 -9.56 32.76
C LYS A 692 3.74 -10.57 33.66
N PRO A 693 3.78 -10.39 35.00
CA PRO A 693 3.11 -11.29 35.94
C PRO A 693 1.59 -11.12 35.87
N LEU A 694 0.84 -12.13 36.31
CA LEU A 694 -0.64 -12.13 36.33
C LEU A 694 -1.25 -11.07 37.26
N VAL A 695 -0.48 -10.57 38.25
CA VAL A 695 -0.92 -9.58 39.23
C VAL A 695 0.16 -8.51 39.34
N ASP A 696 -0.21 -7.25 39.11
CA ASP A 696 0.66 -6.11 39.42
C ASP A 696 0.89 -6.09 40.93
N THR A 697 2.13 -6.32 41.36
CA THR A 697 2.49 -6.17 42.76
C THR A 697 2.23 -4.72 43.16
N ILE A 698 1.24 -4.51 44.03
CA ILE A 698 0.98 -3.22 44.70
C ILE A 698 2.35 -2.67 45.16
N PRO A 699 2.73 -1.44 44.78
CA PRO A 699 4.02 -0.90 45.17
C PRO A 699 4.11 -0.91 46.70
N SER A 700 5.05 -1.70 47.22
CA SER A 700 5.38 -1.67 48.64
C SER A 700 5.89 -0.27 48.95
N ARG A 701 5.04 0.54 49.57
CA ARG A 701 5.38 1.87 50.05
C ARG A 701 6.56 1.73 51.00
N ASN A 702 7.75 2.05 50.51
CA ASN A 702 8.97 2.13 51.29
C ASN A 702 8.69 2.95 52.55
N ARG A 703 8.90 2.32 53.71
CA ARG A 703 8.88 2.98 55.01
C ARG A 703 9.96 4.07 55.02
N PRO A 704 9.63 5.34 55.34
CA PRO A 704 10.66 6.30 55.70
C PRO A 704 11.26 5.92 57.05
N SER A 705 12.59 5.89 57.09
CA SER A 705 13.40 5.91 58.31
C SER A 705 13.01 7.11 59.19
N ALA A 706 12.85 6.84 60.49
CA ALA A 706 12.44 7.82 61.49
C ALA A 706 13.51 8.90 61.74
N PRO A 707 13.13 10.18 61.94
CA PRO A 707 13.89 11.14 62.75
C PRO A 707 13.40 11.12 64.22
N PRO A 708 14.23 11.57 65.18
CA PRO A 708 13.94 11.44 66.60
C PRO A 708 12.87 12.42 67.10
N SER A 709 12.20 11.93 68.14
CA SER A 709 11.26 12.55 69.08
C SER A 709 11.35 14.06 69.33
N ASP A 710 10.20 14.74 69.34
CA ASP A 710 9.63 15.30 70.58
C ASP A 710 8.14 15.69 70.47
N GLN A 711 7.36 15.19 71.45
CA GLN A 711 6.19 15.75 72.17
C GLN A 711 5.25 16.73 71.41
N GLN A 712 3.92 16.58 71.36
CA GLN A 712 3.00 16.37 72.49
C GLN A 712 1.55 16.17 71.96
N SER A 713 0.78 15.36 72.71
CA SER A 713 -0.68 15.45 72.99
C SER A 713 -1.77 15.24 71.92
N GLN A 714 -2.61 14.23 72.23
CA GLN A 714 -4.10 14.17 72.11
C GLN A 714 -4.71 14.15 70.69
N SER A 715 -5.82 13.47 70.36
CA SER A 715 -6.62 12.36 70.88
C SER A 715 -7.76 12.16 69.86
N SER A 716 -8.23 10.92 69.67
CA SER A 716 -9.64 10.56 69.36
C SER A 716 -10.16 10.52 67.89
N GLN A 717 -10.50 9.28 67.47
CA GLN A 717 -11.78 8.82 66.88
C GLN A 717 -12.20 9.11 65.41
N THR A 718 -12.05 8.06 64.58
CA THR A 718 -13.08 7.31 63.79
C THR A 718 -14.32 7.99 63.16
N THR A 719 -14.33 8.06 61.80
CA THR A 719 -15.40 7.74 60.79
C THR A 719 -16.76 8.49 60.81
N PRO A 720 -17.61 8.54 59.72
CA PRO A 720 -17.50 8.16 58.30
C PRO A 720 -18.04 9.23 57.26
N ILE A 721 -17.94 8.86 55.97
CA ILE A 721 -18.52 9.41 54.70
C ILE A 721 -19.84 10.21 54.79
N VAL A 722 -19.95 11.34 54.05
CA VAL A 722 -21.19 11.81 53.35
C VAL A 722 -20.84 12.72 52.15
N GLU A 723 -21.27 12.33 50.94
CA GLU A 723 -21.38 13.20 49.76
C GLU A 723 -22.45 14.29 49.96
N ARG A 724 -22.18 15.54 49.58
CA ARG A 724 -23.25 16.52 49.28
C ARG A 724 -22.95 17.34 48.02
N PRO A 725 -23.99 17.58 47.18
CA PRO A 725 -23.86 18.23 45.88
C PRO A 725 -24.13 19.74 45.96
N TYR A 726 -23.65 20.46 44.94
CA TYR A 726 -23.82 21.90 44.65
C TYR A 726 -23.05 22.88 45.54
N SER A 727 -21.96 23.41 44.98
CA SER A 727 -21.52 24.78 45.21
C SER A 727 -20.90 25.31 43.92
N ALA A 728 -21.60 26.27 43.31
CA ALA A 728 -21.16 27.02 42.15
C ALA A 728 -20.26 28.16 42.60
N ASN A 729 -19.02 28.23 42.10
CA ASN A 729 -18.45 29.39 41.42
C ASN A 729 -16.95 29.23 41.12
N GLU A 730 -16.57 29.86 40.01
CA GLU A 730 -15.23 30.15 39.49
C GLU A 730 -14.56 29.06 38.63
N SER A 731 -14.83 29.21 37.34
CA SER A 731 -14.21 28.56 36.19
C SER A 731 -12.71 28.83 36.10
N LEU A 732 -11.91 27.86 36.56
CA LEU A 732 -10.55 27.64 36.09
C LEU A 732 -10.61 26.96 34.70
N PRO A 733 -9.66 27.25 33.78
CA PRO A 733 -9.62 26.59 32.48
C PRO A 733 -9.49 25.07 32.68
N PRO A 734 -10.12 24.23 31.82
CA PRO A 734 -10.01 22.79 31.96
C PRO A 734 -8.54 22.41 31.86
N SER A 735 -8.03 21.70 32.87
CA SER A 735 -6.74 21.05 32.78
C SER A 735 -6.74 20.18 31.52
N PRO A 736 -5.62 20.12 30.77
CA PRO A 736 -5.52 19.20 29.64
C PRO A 736 -5.83 17.78 30.13
N PRO A 737 -6.42 16.92 29.28
CA PRO A 737 -6.66 15.53 29.67
C PRO A 737 -5.33 14.94 30.16
N PRO A 738 -5.33 14.10 31.22
CA PRO A 738 -4.11 13.47 31.65
C PRO A 738 -3.56 12.69 30.46
N THR A 739 -2.35 13.07 30.00
CA THR A 739 -1.55 12.24 29.12
C THR A 739 -1.56 10.83 29.71
N SER A 740 -2.13 9.87 28.99
CA SER A 740 -1.91 8.47 29.30
C SER A 740 -0.40 8.31 29.45
N LEU A 741 0.06 7.97 30.64
CA LEU A 741 1.46 7.64 30.89
C LEU A 741 1.74 6.36 30.11
N SER A 742 2.01 6.50 28.82
CA SER A 742 2.55 5.43 28.00
C SER A 742 3.90 5.05 28.58
N ASP A 743 4.17 3.75 28.69
CA ASP A 743 5.49 3.30 29.11
C ASP A 743 6.56 3.82 28.13
N PRO A 744 7.76 4.19 28.62
CA PRO A 744 8.81 4.71 27.77
C PRO A 744 9.25 3.67 26.73
N ALA A 745 9.72 4.12 25.57
CA ALA A 745 10.08 3.30 24.41
C ALA A 745 11.02 2.11 24.73
N HIS A 746 12.02 2.30 25.60
CA HIS A 746 12.93 1.23 26.02
C HIS A 746 12.24 0.08 26.81
N LYS A 747 11.01 0.27 27.28
CA LYS A 747 10.17 -0.77 27.93
C LYS A 747 9.11 -1.37 27.01
N TYR A 748 9.16 -1.08 25.71
CA TYR A 748 8.16 -1.55 24.77
C TYR A 748 8.03 -3.09 24.81
N PRO A 749 6.80 -3.65 24.91
CA PRO A 749 6.59 -5.05 25.28
C PRO A 749 6.63 -6.06 24.12
N TRP A 750 6.60 -5.61 22.87
CA TRP A 750 6.55 -6.49 21.68
C TRP A 750 5.45 -7.58 21.75
N SER A 751 4.30 -7.23 22.32
CA SER A 751 3.21 -8.16 22.60
C SER A 751 2.75 -8.91 21.35
N GLY A 752 2.52 -10.23 21.49
CA GLY A 752 2.00 -11.10 20.43
C GLY A 752 3.03 -11.69 19.46
N ILE A 753 4.25 -11.12 19.36
CA ILE A 753 5.28 -11.57 18.41
C ILE A 753 5.69 -13.02 18.66
N LYS A 754 5.90 -13.43 19.92
CA LYS A 754 6.25 -14.82 20.26
C LYS A 754 5.18 -15.81 19.79
N GLY A 755 3.91 -15.41 19.88
CA GLY A 755 2.78 -16.23 19.44
C GLY A 755 2.86 -16.58 17.95
N GLN A 756 3.21 -15.61 17.10
CA GLN A 756 3.37 -15.83 15.66
C GLN A 756 4.62 -16.68 15.36
N ILE A 757 5.74 -16.42 16.04
CA ILE A 757 6.97 -17.23 15.92
C ILE A 757 6.67 -18.70 16.20
N PHE A 758 5.95 -19.02 17.28
CA PHE A 758 5.61 -20.40 17.61
C PHE A 758 4.69 -21.05 16.58
N THR A 759 3.75 -20.30 16.00
CA THR A 759 2.90 -20.81 14.93
C THR A 759 3.73 -21.23 13.72
N ILE A 760 4.65 -20.38 13.26
CA ILE A 760 5.53 -20.68 12.13
C ILE A 760 6.43 -21.88 12.45
N LEU A 761 7.12 -21.87 13.60
CA LEU A 761 7.98 -22.99 14.01
C LEU A 761 7.22 -24.31 14.10
N ALA A 762 6.02 -24.30 14.68
CA ALA A 762 5.15 -25.47 14.74
C ALA A 762 4.80 -25.97 13.34
N THR A 763 4.43 -25.08 12.41
CA THR A 763 4.13 -25.43 11.02
C THR A 763 5.34 -25.99 10.30
N LEU A 764 6.53 -25.41 10.46
CA LEU A 764 7.76 -25.94 9.85
C LEU A 764 8.11 -27.33 10.40
N LEU A 765 8.04 -27.53 11.73
CA LEU A 765 8.34 -28.78 12.43
C LEU A 765 7.35 -29.91 12.13
N GLN A 766 6.13 -29.62 11.68
CA GLN A 766 5.14 -30.65 11.37
C GLN A 766 5.68 -31.65 10.35
N PRO A 767 5.22 -32.92 10.37
CA PRO A 767 5.52 -33.85 9.29
C PRO A 767 5.05 -33.32 7.93
N PRO A 768 5.59 -33.82 6.81
CA PRO A 768 5.07 -33.52 5.47
C PRO A 768 3.57 -33.86 5.37
N PRO A 769 2.81 -33.17 4.49
CA PRO A 769 1.39 -33.44 4.30
C PRO A 769 1.11 -34.94 4.06
N GLY A 770 0.16 -35.50 4.81
CA GLY A 770 -0.20 -36.92 4.76
C GLY A 770 0.53 -37.82 5.78
N GLN A 771 1.44 -37.27 6.59
CA GLN A 771 2.09 -37.97 7.70
C GLN A 771 1.72 -37.34 9.05
N SER A 772 1.70 -38.15 10.10
CA SER A 772 1.41 -37.70 11.47
C SER A 772 2.59 -37.84 12.43
N THR A 773 3.71 -38.41 11.96
CA THR A 773 4.96 -38.68 12.69
C THR A 773 6.00 -39.26 11.69
N PRO A 774 7.32 -39.11 11.90
CA PRO A 774 7.96 -38.22 12.87
C PRO A 774 7.87 -36.75 12.46
N GLY A 775 8.30 -35.83 13.33
CA GLY A 775 8.46 -34.42 12.98
C GLY A 775 9.48 -34.22 11.84
N ASN A 776 9.51 -33.03 11.25
CA ASN A 776 10.39 -32.75 10.11
C ASN A 776 11.88 -32.82 10.55
N PRO A 777 12.68 -33.75 10.00
CA PRO A 777 14.05 -34.00 10.46
C PRO A 777 15.01 -32.84 10.19
N ASP A 778 14.82 -32.11 9.09
CA ASP A 778 15.67 -30.97 8.73
C ASP A 778 15.45 -29.83 9.72
N VAL A 779 14.19 -29.52 10.02
CA VAL A 779 13.81 -28.48 11.00
C VAL A 779 14.21 -28.90 12.42
N GLN A 780 14.07 -30.17 12.79
CA GLN A 780 14.55 -30.69 14.08
C GLN A 780 16.07 -30.51 14.22
N THR A 781 16.82 -30.76 13.14
CA THR A 781 18.27 -30.57 13.12
C THR A 781 18.64 -29.10 13.22
N GLN A 782 17.97 -28.22 12.47
CA GLN A 782 18.15 -26.76 12.56
C GLN A 782 17.87 -26.23 13.98
N MET A 783 16.81 -26.71 14.63
CA MET A 783 16.47 -26.34 16.02
C MET A 783 17.57 -26.72 17.02
N VAL A 784 18.25 -27.86 16.81
CA VAL A 784 19.38 -28.28 17.65
C VAL A 784 20.61 -27.42 17.33
N ASN A 785 20.95 -27.25 16.05
CA ASN A 785 22.13 -26.51 15.60
C ASN A 785 22.11 -25.04 16.00
N HIS A 786 20.93 -24.42 15.98
CA HIS A 786 20.74 -23.00 16.32
C HIS A 786 20.38 -22.78 17.81
N ASN A 787 20.59 -23.79 18.66
CA ASN A 787 20.29 -23.74 20.11
C ASN A 787 18.85 -23.33 20.45
N GLY A 788 17.88 -23.67 19.60
CA GLY A 788 16.48 -23.26 19.72
C GLY A 788 15.69 -23.93 20.84
N ILE A 789 16.24 -24.97 21.49
CA ILE A 789 15.53 -25.70 22.57
C ILE A 789 15.38 -24.83 23.84
N VAL A 790 16.45 -24.14 24.26
CA VAL A 790 16.45 -23.34 25.50
C VAL A 790 15.46 -22.17 25.42
N PRO A 791 15.44 -21.36 24.34
CA PRO A 791 14.51 -20.24 24.22
C PRO A 791 13.05 -20.69 24.19
N LEU A 792 12.75 -21.84 23.56
CA LEU A 792 11.41 -22.44 23.61
C LEU A 792 11.00 -22.79 25.05
N LEU A 793 11.89 -23.42 25.83
CA LEU A 793 11.59 -23.78 27.22
C LEU A 793 11.39 -22.56 28.11
N ASN A 794 12.17 -21.50 27.90
CA ASN A 794 12.03 -20.25 28.64
C ASN A 794 10.64 -19.62 28.45
N CYS A 795 10.04 -19.80 27.28
CA CYS A 795 8.70 -19.32 26.95
C CYS A 795 7.56 -20.15 27.55
N CYS A 796 7.84 -21.24 28.30
CA CYS A 796 6.84 -21.96 29.07
C CYS A 796 6.42 -21.24 30.36
N ALA A 797 7.20 -20.25 30.81
CA ALA A 797 6.85 -19.40 31.94
C ALA A 797 5.68 -18.48 31.57
N TYR A 798 4.83 -18.14 32.55
CA TYR A 798 3.70 -17.24 32.32
C TYR A 798 4.18 -15.83 31.95
N ASP A 799 3.59 -15.25 30.90
CA ASP A 799 3.84 -13.89 30.42
C ASP A 799 2.54 -13.32 29.85
N ASP A 800 2.00 -12.29 30.49
CA ASP A 800 0.73 -11.66 30.10
C ASP A 800 0.83 -10.92 28.76
N HIS A 801 2.03 -10.52 28.31
CA HIS A 801 2.25 -9.98 26.96
C HIS A 801 2.05 -11.04 25.86
N ASN A 802 2.14 -12.31 26.20
CA ASN A 802 2.06 -13.44 25.28
C ASN A 802 1.12 -14.53 25.85
N PRO A 803 -0.18 -14.23 25.97
CA PRO A 803 -1.13 -15.21 26.47
C PRO A 803 -1.10 -16.46 25.59
N PHE A 804 -1.16 -17.62 26.24
CA PHE A 804 -1.10 -18.94 25.63
C PHE A 804 0.25 -19.35 25.00
N ALA A 805 1.36 -18.68 25.34
CA ALA A 805 2.70 -19.06 24.88
C ALA A 805 3.02 -20.53 25.20
N LYS A 806 2.70 -20.99 26.42
CA LYS A 806 2.92 -22.36 26.87
C LYS A 806 2.22 -23.40 25.99
N GLU A 807 0.97 -23.18 25.62
CA GLU A 807 0.18 -24.05 24.77
C GLU A 807 0.79 -24.14 23.37
N ARG A 808 1.22 -23.01 22.80
CA ARG A 808 1.87 -22.97 21.47
C ARG A 808 3.24 -23.65 21.48
N VAL A 809 4.07 -23.41 22.51
CA VAL A 809 5.36 -24.09 22.69
C VAL A 809 5.18 -25.59 22.82
N THR A 810 4.12 -26.05 23.50
CA THR A 810 3.83 -27.49 23.63
C THR A 810 3.65 -28.18 22.27
N ILE A 811 3.06 -27.48 21.28
CA ILE A 811 2.92 -28.00 19.92
C ILE A 811 4.29 -28.09 19.23
N CYS A 812 5.15 -27.08 19.40
CA CYS A 812 6.52 -27.12 18.88
C CYS A 812 7.31 -28.29 19.47
N LEU A 813 7.25 -28.46 20.80
CA LEU A 813 7.94 -29.55 21.51
C LEU A 813 7.43 -30.93 21.11
N LYS A 814 6.13 -31.08 20.88
CA LYS A 814 5.54 -32.34 20.37
C LYS A 814 6.27 -32.78 19.10
N TRP A 815 6.38 -31.89 18.11
CA TRP A 815 6.99 -32.23 16.82
C TRP A 815 8.52 -32.27 16.88
N LEU A 816 9.14 -31.43 17.71
CA LEU A 816 10.59 -31.41 17.89
C LEU A 816 11.12 -32.72 18.51
N LEU A 817 10.38 -33.29 19.45
CA LEU A 817 10.78 -34.53 20.14
C LEU A 817 10.36 -35.81 19.41
N ASP A 818 9.41 -35.71 18.48
CA ASP A 818 8.87 -36.86 17.77
C ASP A 818 9.89 -37.42 16.76
N GLY A 819 10.58 -38.50 17.14
CA GLY A 819 11.59 -39.16 16.32
C GLY A 819 12.99 -38.54 16.35
N CYS A 820 13.21 -37.44 17.08
CA CYS A 820 14.52 -36.76 17.14
C CYS A 820 15.35 -37.21 18.36
N GLU A 821 16.33 -38.09 18.17
CA GLU A 821 17.19 -38.57 19.26
C GLU A 821 18.03 -37.45 19.89
N ALA A 822 18.57 -36.52 19.08
CA ALA A 822 19.40 -35.43 19.56
C ALA A 822 18.63 -34.51 20.53
N ALA A 823 17.42 -34.10 20.16
CA ALA A 823 16.56 -33.31 21.04
C ALA A 823 16.17 -34.11 22.29
N ASN A 824 15.77 -35.38 22.15
CA ASN A 824 15.44 -36.23 23.30
C ASN A 824 16.62 -36.40 24.28
N ASN A 825 17.84 -36.52 23.77
CA ASN A 825 19.05 -36.62 24.60
C ASN A 825 19.32 -35.32 25.36
N PHE A 826 19.20 -34.17 24.70
CA PHE A 826 19.31 -32.86 25.37
C PHE A 826 18.32 -32.73 26.54
N PHE A 827 17.06 -33.13 26.33
CA PHE A 827 16.06 -33.12 27.41
C PHE A 827 16.39 -34.09 28.55
N ARG A 828 16.91 -35.29 28.24
CA ARG A 828 17.35 -36.24 29.26
C ARG A 828 18.52 -35.68 30.08
N GLU A 829 19.48 -35.02 29.44
CA GLU A 829 20.62 -34.38 30.11
C GLU A 829 20.17 -33.23 31.02
N LEU A 830 19.26 -32.38 30.54
CA LEU A 830 18.69 -31.28 31.33
C LEU A 830 17.96 -31.80 32.58
N VAL A 831 17.21 -32.89 32.45
CA VAL A 831 16.56 -33.56 33.60
C VAL A 831 17.59 -34.19 34.55
N ASN A 832 18.67 -34.79 34.03
CA ASN A 832 19.72 -35.41 34.84
C ASN A 832 20.56 -34.38 35.60
N LEU A 833 20.78 -33.18 35.05
CA LEU A 833 21.48 -32.07 35.69
C LEU A 833 20.67 -31.45 36.84
N GLY A 834 19.33 -31.52 36.78
CA GLY A 834 18.43 -30.99 37.81
C GLY A 834 18.05 -31.96 38.94
N ALA A 835 18.51 -33.21 38.91
CA ALA A 835 18.23 -34.17 39.98
C ALA A 835 19.26 -34.04 41.12
N PRO A 836 18.88 -33.63 42.35
CA PRO A 836 19.77 -33.82 43.50
C PRO A 836 20.06 -35.32 43.67
N GLN A 837 21.34 -35.69 43.74
CA GLN A 837 21.86 -37.07 43.74
C GLN A 837 21.38 -38.00 44.87
N ASN A 838 20.39 -37.64 45.68
CA ASN A 838 19.85 -38.50 46.71
C ASN A 838 18.35 -38.31 46.84
N LEU A 839 17.55 -39.15 46.16
CA LEU A 839 16.22 -39.61 46.58
C LEU A 839 15.78 -40.70 45.60
N ARG A 840 16.00 -41.98 45.94
CA ARG A 840 15.28 -43.08 45.28
C ARG A 840 13.80 -42.95 45.63
N PRO A 841 12.87 -42.88 44.66
CA PRO A 841 11.45 -42.91 44.98
C PRO A 841 11.07 -44.28 45.58
N PRO A 842 10.21 -44.32 46.62
CA PRO A 842 9.66 -45.58 47.10
C PRO A 842 8.85 -46.26 45.98
N PRO A 843 8.79 -47.60 45.94
CA PRO A 843 8.00 -48.31 44.94
C PRO A 843 6.52 -47.89 45.03
N GLY A 844 6.01 -47.31 43.93
CA GLY A 844 4.61 -46.84 43.81
C GLY A 844 4.38 -45.34 43.92
N GLY A 845 5.41 -44.51 44.15
CA GLY A 845 5.28 -43.05 44.23
C GLY A 845 5.57 -42.33 42.91
N THR A 846 4.79 -41.28 42.60
CA THR A 846 5.17 -40.28 41.59
C THR A 846 5.94 -39.15 42.28
N THR A 847 7.14 -38.81 41.80
CA THR A 847 7.91 -37.69 42.33
C THR A 847 7.87 -36.53 41.35
N VAL A 848 7.48 -35.34 41.82
CA VAL A 848 7.56 -34.08 41.09
C VAL A 848 8.76 -33.33 41.65
N SER A 849 9.76 -33.09 40.81
CA SER A 849 10.96 -32.30 41.13
C SER A 849 10.86 -30.92 40.48
N THR A 850 11.16 -29.86 41.23
CA THR A 850 11.31 -28.49 40.71
C THR A 850 12.79 -28.22 40.45
N ILE A 851 13.14 -27.89 39.21
CA ILE A 851 14.52 -27.63 38.76
C ILE A 851 14.65 -26.14 38.48
N ARG A 852 15.72 -25.52 39.01
CA ARG A 852 16.22 -24.23 38.51
C ARG A 852 17.34 -24.53 37.52
N VAL A 853 17.23 -23.99 36.32
CA VAL A 853 18.20 -24.14 35.24
C VAL A 853 18.84 -22.78 35.01
N ASP A 854 20.17 -22.71 34.96
CA ASP A 854 20.86 -21.46 34.63
C ASP A 854 20.41 -20.95 33.26
N GLY A 855 19.97 -19.69 33.21
CA GLY A 855 19.38 -19.07 32.01
C GLY A 855 17.86 -19.25 31.83
N ILE A 856 17.16 -19.93 32.77
CA ILE A 856 15.70 -20.10 32.76
C ILE A 856 15.08 -19.38 33.97
N GLN A 857 14.29 -18.32 33.73
CA GLN A 857 13.54 -17.66 34.81
C GLN A 857 12.31 -18.50 35.22
N GLY A 858 12.41 -19.17 36.38
CA GLY A 858 11.33 -19.94 37.01
C GLY A 858 11.73 -21.38 37.39
N GLU A 859 10.88 -22.07 38.13
CA GLU A 859 11.08 -23.48 38.51
C GLU A 859 10.40 -24.43 37.50
N VAL A 860 11.19 -25.28 36.82
CA VAL A 860 10.70 -26.30 35.89
C VAL A 860 10.25 -27.53 36.68
N LYS A 861 8.97 -27.89 36.62
CA LYS A 861 8.41 -29.08 37.29
C LYS A 861 8.56 -30.32 36.41
N VAL A 862 9.45 -31.23 36.78
CA VAL A 862 9.67 -32.52 36.10
C VAL A 862 9.08 -33.64 36.95
N GLN A 863 8.19 -34.44 36.36
CA GLN A 863 7.51 -35.55 37.03
C GLN A 863 8.07 -36.90 36.54
N VAL A 864 8.66 -37.69 37.44
CA VAL A 864 9.23 -39.02 37.13
C VAL A 864 8.36 -40.12 37.76
N ARG A 865 7.97 -41.12 36.98
CA ARG A 865 7.28 -42.34 37.43
C ARG A 865 8.20 -43.56 37.33
N SER A 866 8.19 -44.42 38.36
CA SER A 866 8.97 -45.66 38.42
C SER A 866 8.32 -46.80 37.63
N ASN A 867 9.08 -47.47 36.77
CA ASN A 867 8.63 -48.57 35.88
C ASN A 867 8.51 -49.96 36.54
N SER A 868 8.25 -50.05 37.86
CA SER A 868 8.23 -51.36 38.55
C SER A 868 7.07 -51.50 39.53
N ALA A 869 5.99 -52.15 39.08
CA ALA A 869 5.00 -52.81 39.92
C ALA A 869 4.66 -54.19 39.31
N PRO A 870 4.62 -55.28 40.09
CA PRO A 870 4.31 -56.60 39.57
C PRO A 870 2.79 -56.80 39.41
N ALA A 871 2.41 -57.53 38.35
CA ALA A 871 1.06 -58.00 38.13
C ALA A 871 0.62 -58.95 39.25
N GLY A 872 -0.56 -58.69 39.82
CA GLY A 872 -1.24 -59.56 40.79
C GLY A 872 -2.59 -60.02 40.21
N ASP A 873 -2.80 -61.33 40.27
CA ASP A 873 -3.77 -62.14 39.54
C ASP A 873 -5.26 -61.83 39.77
N GLY A 874 -6.04 -62.06 38.71
CA GLY A 874 -7.50 -62.20 38.72
C GLY A 874 -7.99 -62.78 37.37
N GLU A 875 -8.34 -64.06 37.39
CA GLU A 875 -8.64 -64.95 36.25
C GLU A 875 -9.81 -64.50 35.34
N GLY A 876 -9.70 -64.79 34.02
CA GLY A 876 -10.86 -65.11 33.18
C GLY A 876 -10.90 -64.59 31.73
N GLN A 877 -10.56 -65.48 30.79
CA GLN A 877 -11.00 -65.57 29.37
C GLN A 877 -10.29 -64.82 28.23
N GLU A 878 -10.17 -65.58 27.13
CA GLU A 878 -9.32 -65.44 25.94
C GLU A 878 -9.71 -64.33 24.94
N GLY A 879 -8.71 -63.78 24.23
CA GLY A 879 -8.86 -63.39 22.81
C GLY A 879 -8.20 -62.08 22.35
N GLY A 880 -7.09 -62.20 21.60
CA GLY A 880 -6.71 -61.31 20.47
C GLY A 880 -6.16 -59.91 20.76
N GLY A 881 -4.86 -59.71 20.50
CA GLY A 881 -4.09 -58.51 20.86
C GLY A 881 -4.39 -57.21 20.08
N ARG A 882 -4.34 -56.10 20.83
CA ARG A 882 -3.99 -54.73 20.42
C ARG A 882 -3.39 -54.03 21.64
N GLN A 883 -2.15 -53.54 21.54
CA GLN A 883 -1.54 -52.73 22.60
C GLN A 883 -2.27 -51.38 22.68
N HIS A 884 -3.03 -51.20 23.76
CA HIS A 884 -3.69 -49.94 24.11
C HIS A 884 -2.65 -49.01 24.74
N ILE A 885 -2.33 -47.90 24.07
CA ILE A 885 -1.55 -46.81 24.66
C ILE A 885 -2.48 -46.07 25.64
N HIS A 886 -2.06 -45.98 26.90
CA HIS A 886 -2.79 -45.34 27.98
C HIS A 886 -2.58 -43.81 27.92
N ASP A 887 -3.63 -43.04 27.64
CA ASP A 887 -3.66 -41.56 27.67
C ASP A 887 -3.67 -41.06 29.13
N PRO A 888 -2.56 -40.51 29.68
CA PRO A 888 -2.47 -40.14 31.09
C PRO A 888 -3.08 -38.77 31.41
N TYR A 889 -3.59 -38.03 30.42
CA TYR A 889 -4.07 -36.64 30.60
C TYR A 889 -5.47 -36.37 30.00
N GLY A 890 -6.13 -37.36 29.39
CA GLY A 890 -7.47 -37.18 28.83
C GLY A 890 -7.50 -36.23 27.62
N LEU A 891 -6.38 -36.10 26.91
CA LEU A 891 -6.23 -35.21 25.76
C LEU A 891 -6.88 -35.80 24.49
N ALA A 892 -6.98 -37.12 24.38
CA ALA A 892 -7.62 -37.79 23.25
C ALA A 892 -9.15 -37.61 23.27
N GLU A 893 -9.77 -37.54 24.45
CA GLU A 893 -11.23 -37.40 24.58
C GLU A 893 -11.71 -35.95 24.37
N GLY A 894 -10.85 -34.95 24.64
CA GLY A 894 -11.09 -33.55 24.31
C GLY A 894 -10.97 -33.27 22.80
N ALA A 895 -9.98 -33.88 22.13
CA ALA A 895 -9.80 -33.76 20.68
C ALA A 895 -10.93 -34.44 19.88
N ALA A 896 -11.50 -35.53 20.40
CA ALA A 896 -12.65 -36.20 19.79
C ALA A 896 -13.94 -35.36 19.81
N LYS A 897 -14.06 -34.38 20.72
CA LYS A 897 -15.24 -33.50 20.86
C LYS A 897 -15.15 -32.19 20.07
N MET A 898 -13.99 -31.84 19.51
CA MET A 898 -13.82 -30.68 18.61
C MET A 898 -13.86 -31.04 17.12
N ASN A 899 -14.14 -32.30 16.79
CA ASN A 899 -14.24 -32.77 15.41
C ASN A 899 -15.67 -32.55 14.89
N ILE A 900 -15.99 -31.33 14.45
CA ILE A 900 -17.21 -31.06 13.67
C ILE A 900 -17.03 -31.77 12.32
N ARG A 901 -17.65 -32.95 12.20
CA ARG A 901 -17.78 -33.68 10.94
C ARG A 901 -18.54 -32.81 9.93
N SER A 902 -17.87 -32.39 8.87
CA SER A 902 -18.49 -31.96 7.63
C SER A 902 -19.14 -33.18 6.97
N ASN A 903 -20.46 -33.33 7.15
CA ASN A 903 -21.25 -34.22 6.30
C ASN A 903 -21.39 -33.58 4.93
N ALA A 904 -20.70 -34.15 3.94
CA ALA A 904 -20.99 -33.95 2.54
C ALA A 904 -22.29 -34.70 2.19
N SER A 905 -23.35 -33.96 1.87
CA SER A 905 -24.44 -34.44 1.04
C SER A 905 -24.68 -33.42 -0.05
N SER A 906 -24.38 -33.84 -1.27
CA SER A 906 -24.53 -33.19 -2.55
C SER A 906 -26.00 -32.93 -2.92
N GLU A 907 -26.34 -31.68 -3.22
CA GLU A 907 -27.34 -31.31 -4.24
C GLU A 907 -26.90 -30.01 -4.93
N PRO A 908 -27.16 -29.85 -6.25
CA PRO A 908 -26.68 -28.70 -7.02
C PRO A 908 -27.62 -27.50 -6.85
N PHE A 909 -27.07 -26.34 -6.53
CA PHE A 909 -27.80 -25.07 -6.48
C PHE A 909 -27.69 -24.32 -7.82
N THR A 910 -28.83 -23.84 -8.30
CA THR A 910 -29.06 -23.13 -9.57
C THR A 910 -29.08 -21.61 -9.41
N ASP A 911 -28.70 -20.91 -10.49
CA ASP A 911 -28.38 -19.47 -10.66
C ASP A 911 -29.53 -18.43 -10.47
N ASP A 912 -30.59 -18.68 -9.71
CA ASP A 912 -31.81 -17.81 -9.77
C ASP A 912 -32.23 -17.08 -8.48
N ASP A 913 -31.35 -16.91 -7.48
CA ASP A 913 -31.68 -16.22 -6.21
C ASP A 913 -30.95 -14.87 -6.00
N PHE A 914 -30.68 -14.12 -7.08
CA PHE A 914 -30.19 -12.74 -6.98
C PHE A 914 -30.92 -11.81 -7.97
N MET A 915 -32.11 -11.38 -7.57
CA MET A 915 -32.80 -10.17 -8.05
C MET A 915 -33.13 -9.29 -6.86
#